data_AF-A0A4R2JP01-F1
#
_entry.id   AF-A0A4R2JP01-F1
#
_cell.length_a   1.000
_cell.length_b   1.000
_cell.length_c   1.000
_cell.angle_alpha   90.00
_cell.angle_beta   90.00
_cell.angle_gamma   90.00
#
_symmetry.space_group_name_H-M   'P 1'
#
loop_
_entity.id
_entity.type
_entity.pdbx_description
1 polymer ?
#
loop_
_entity_poly.entity_id
_entity_poly.type
_entity_poly.pdbx_seq_one_letter_code
_entity_poly.pdbx_strand_id
1 'polypeptide(L)'
;MTGQLALFPAFQLTLWTRYDLNQTYGPDRPKGTRAGKARPSTGRPTSSHVPPQPDATSTNQQVRTGTRGYTRRPGKAGRKMPSFFRAGWLSHLAELSPGIADLVTREAARVRVSLPLGNRVIDMSKTGWFPLDAKLLGVQDEEDQAWSPQTHASPGPPGGSLPTVDVDDLPDHLTLWRLLAHGDTLIDQLAAVCPDIRSPGPILPARPSDAAYFFDLESWSHSGKPDIDIPPPHGHLLSIAAGTGMTPREAAQRAIDLGANGVTVEHFTGDVTLDLNTTDRALLSSSLDGRPLWLTVDKPVEPEHIVLAHQRMRISCDTAVRRLSELGYHVRNADHLPKQPAEQDAVLLRGLDSSEIVPPGHILAVSRRLVRPVQEVVERLAVYGLRARSIPEPVLDHDVKILCRDADGDEPWLKPTARVRRHHVVKASAILGLACADIAARLREYGFDVSPIENLPARAGESELALLRRELNGEGSWIDTDKPVPAGHLVALSHHYGWTVREAADRMANYELTIPAELPDRPEVGDLMLLSEGFDEEPPWLTTEDPIAPGHILDAAQRHGRTAEEIADRLRAYGFDPPPTSTLPDRPTLIDLKLLSRYLDGTHPWLTRAEPVTLTFLIRAARKLRLDILEVVTRLTNARLDVPDPTELVRTALARVPRVAPPLWTVGEGANGQEDV
;
A
#
# COMPACT_ATOMS: atom_id res chain seq x y z
N MET A 1 -24.61 -25.86 -34.36
CA MET A 1 -25.38 -26.47 -33.25
C MET A 1 -25.68 -25.39 -32.24
N THR A 2 -26.96 -25.18 -31.96
CA THR A 2 -27.55 -24.03 -31.28
C THR A 2 -27.38 -24.03 -29.77
N GLY A 3 -26.75 -22.96 -29.27
CA GLY A 3 -27.07 -22.19 -28.05
C GLY A 3 -27.67 -22.88 -26.83
N GLN A 4 -26.80 -23.25 -25.89
CA GLN A 4 -27.08 -23.28 -24.45
C GLN A 4 -25.75 -23.01 -23.74
N LEU A 5 -25.57 -21.81 -23.16
CA LEU A 5 -24.65 -21.48 -22.05
C LEU A 5 -24.59 -19.96 -21.83
N ALA A 6 -25.34 -19.45 -20.83
CA ALA A 6 -25.09 -18.17 -20.13
C ALA A 6 -26.06 -17.91 -18.94
N LEU A 7 -26.72 -18.93 -18.35
CA LEU A 7 -27.74 -18.71 -17.31
C LEU A 7 -27.26 -18.93 -15.86
N PHE A 8 -26.04 -19.42 -15.66
CA PHE A 8 -25.57 -19.81 -14.32
C PHE A 8 -25.20 -18.63 -13.39
N PRO A 9 -24.54 -17.54 -13.86
CA PRO A 9 -24.25 -16.39 -13.00
C PRO A 9 -25.51 -15.62 -12.57
N ALA A 10 -26.50 -15.48 -13.46
CA ALA A 10 -27.74 -14.73 -13.20
C ALA A 10 -28.63 -15.39 -12.14
N PHE A 11 -28.63 -16.72 -12.05
CA PHE A 11 -29.45 -17.46 -11.09
C PHE A 11 -28.89 -17.40 -9.66
N GLN A 12 -27.57 -17.50 -9.51
CA GLN A 12 -26.86 -17.25 -8.26
C GLN A 12 -27.04 -15.79 -7.80
N LEU A 13 -26.99 -14.83 -8.74
CA LEU A 13 -27.23 -13.41 -8.48
C LEU A 13 -28.60 -13.14 -7.87
N THR A 14 -29.64 -13.75 -8.46
CA THR A 14 -31.03 -13.54 -8.07
C THR A 14 -31.33 -14.14 -6.70
N LEU A 15 -30.70 -15.29 -6.38
CA LEU A 15 -30.83 -15.94 -5.08
C LEU A 15 -30.04 -15.21 -3.99
N TRP A 16 -28.84 -14.71 -4.29
CA TRP A 16 -28.00 -14.02 -3.33
C TRP A 16 -28.51 -12.61 -3.01
N THR A 17 -28.84 -11.79 -4.02
CA THR A 17 -29.50 -10.50 -3.78
C THR A 17 -30.86 -10.66 -3.12
N ARG A 18 -31.66 -11.70 -3.44
CA ARG A 18 -32.86 -12.01 -2.66
C ARG A 18 -32.54 -12.38 -1.22
N TYR A 19 -31.55 -13.23 -0.97
CA TYR A 19 -31.23 -13.69 0.38
C TYR A 19 -30.82 -12.51 1.26
N ASP A 20 -29.92 -11.66 0.78
CA ASP A 20 -29.37 -10.55 1.55
C ASP A 20 -30.35 -9.37 1.68
N LEU A 21 -31.10 -9.06 0.63
CA LEU A 21 -32.20 -8.09 0.71
C LEU A 21 -33.32 -8.59 1.64
N ASN A 22 -33.58 -9.90 1.71
CA ASN A 22 -34.63 -10.45 2.56
C ASN A 22 -34.18 -10.60 4.03
N GLN A 23 -32.88 -10.83 4.29
CA GLN A 23 -32.31 -10.75 5.64
C GLN A 23 -32.31 -9.32 6.18
N THR A 24 -32.04 -8.34 5.30
CA THR A 24 -31.91 -6.92 5.69
C THR A 24 -33.27 -6.17 5.70
N TYR A 25 -34.21 -6.55 4.82
CA TYR A 25 -35.47 -5.81 4.59
C TYR A 25 -36.75 -6.68 4.58
N GLY A 26 -36.68 -7.94 5.04
CA GLY A 26 -37.87 -8.79 5.18
C GLY A 26 -38.91 -8.18 6.13
N PRO A 27 -40.22 -8.25 5.84
CA PRO A 27 -41.25 -7.68 6.70
C PRO A 27 -41.36 -8.47 8.01
N ASP A 28 -41.34 -7.73 9.13
CA ASP A 28 -41.64 -8.14 10.51
C ASP A 28 -40.84 -9.33 11.09
N ARG A 29 -39.71 -9.02 11.76
CA ARG A 29 -39.24 -9.86 12.87
C ARG A 29 -40.04 -9.51 14.13
N PRO A 30 -40.79 -10.44 14.75
CA PRO A 30 -41.32 -10.22 16.08
C PRO A 30 -40.15 -10.09 17.06
N LYS A 31 -40.16 -9.03 17.87
CA LYS A 31 -39.24 -8.82 18.99
C LYS A 31 -39.41 -9.99 19.97
N GLY A 32 -38.54 -11.00 19.86
CA GLY A 32 -38.46 -12.10 20.81
C GLY A 32 -37.94 -11.59 22.15
N THR A 33 -38.80 -11.57 23.15
CA THR A 33 -38.45 -11.36 24.56
C THR A 33 -37.46 -12.45 25.00
N ARG A 34 -36.26 -12.03 25.41
CA ARG A 34 -35.29 -12.91 26.08
C ARG A 34 -35.84 -13.33 27.44
N ALA A 35 -36.33 -14.57 27.54
CA ALA A 35 -36.51 -15.24 28.81
C ALA A 35 -35.14 -15.63 29.37
N GLY A 36 -34.69 -14.92 30.41
CA GLY A 36 -33.51 -15.27 31.17
C GLY A 36 -33.72 -16.58 31.94
N LYS A 37 -32.91 -17.60 31.65
CA LYS A 37 -32.80 -18.79 32.48
C LYS A 37 -31.94 -18.45 33.71
N ALA A 38 -32.58 -18.38 34.87
CA ALA A 38 -31.92 -18.32 36.16
C ALA A 38 -31.33 -19.71 36.52
N ARG A 39 -30.08 -19.73 36.99
CA ARG A 39 -29.50 -20.82 37.80
C ARG A 39 -29.63 -20.44 39.29
N PRO A 40 -29.78 -21.40 40.21
CA PRO A 40 -30.01 -21.11 41.62
C PRO A 40 -28.69 -20.80 42.34
N SER A 41 -28.66 -19.69 43.08
CA SER A 41 -27.62 -19.40 44.07
C SER A 41 -28.21 -19.55 45.46
N THR A 42 -27.57 -20.40 46.25
CA THR A 42 -27.80 -20.66 47.67
C THR A 42 -27.62 -19.39 48.52
N GLY A 43 -28.47 -19.22 49.52
CA GLY A 43 -28.62 -17.98 50.28
C GLY A 43 -27.70 -17.77 51.49
N ARG A 44 -27.73 -16.55 52.04
CA ARG A 44 -28.04 -16.20 53.44
C ARG A 44 -27.99 -14.66 53.64
N PRO A 45 -28.57 -14.13 54.73
CA PRO A 45 -29.11 -12.77 54.80
C PRO A 45 -28.31 -11.81 55.70
N THR A 46 -28.57 -10.50 55.59
CA THR A 46 -29.25 -9.68 56.63
C THR A 46 -29.10 -8.17 56.40
N SER A 47 -30.13 -7.44 56.87
CA SER A 47 -30.12 -6.04 57.35
C SER A 47 -30.12 -4.93 56.27
N SER A 48 -31.23 -4.28 55.95
CA SER A 48 -32.11 -3.35 56.71
C SER A 48 -31.71 -1.87 56.59
N HIS A 49 -32.56 -1.10 55.90
CA HIS A 49 -33.14 0.21 56.23
C HIS A 49 -33.43 1.04 54.97
N VAL A 50 -34.66 1.54 54.84
CA VAL A 50 -35.05 2.93 54.47
C VAL A 50 -36.58 3.00 54.21
N PRO A 51 -37.27 4.11 54.54
CA PRO A 51 -38.72 4.20 54.80
C PRO A 51 -39.59 4.58 53.56
N PRO A 52 -40.93 4.75 53.71
CA PRO A 52 -41.90 4.55 52.63
C PRO A 52 -42.61 5.82 52.07
N GLN A 53 -43.19 5.64 50.87
CA GLN A 53 -44.47 6.18 50.32
C GLN A 53 -44.64 7.70 50.03
N PRO A 54 -45.70 8.14 49.29
CA PRO A 54 -46.38 7.56 48.10
C PRO A 54 -46.81 8.60 47.01
N ASP A 55 -47.29 8.05 45.89
CA ASP A 55 -48.39 8.45 44.98
C ASP A 55 -48.88 9.92 44.86
N ALA A 56 -49.05 10.39 43.62
CA ALA A 56 -50.39 10.56 43.01
C ALA A 56 -50.36 11.28 41.63
N THR A 57 -50.93 10.58 40.65
CA THR A 57 -51.82 11.03 39.54
C THR A 57 -52.10 12.53 39.34
N SER A 58 -52.03 13.02 38.09
CA SER A 58 -53.24 13.34 37.29
C SER A 58 -52.89 13.99 35.95
N THR A 59 -53.33 13.33 34.89
CA THR A 59 -53.93 13.81 33.63
C THR A 59 -54.35 15.29 33.59
N ASN A 60 -53.96 16.03 32.53
CA ASN A 60 -54.95 16.57 31.59
C ASN A 60 -54.39 17.10 30.27
N GLN A 61 -55.16 16.77 29.22
CA GLN A 61 -55.07 17.21 27.83
C GLN A 61 -55.22 18.73 27.70
N GLN A 62 -54.53 19.31 26.72
CA GLN A 62 -55.10 20.39 25.94
C GLN A 62 -54.76 20.27 24.45
N VAL A 63 -55.85 20.24 23.69
CA VAL A 63 -55.99 20.23 22.24
C VAL A 63 -55.46 21.54 21.65
N ARG A 64 -54.66 21.46 20.58
CA ARG A 64 -54.50 22.56 19.63
C ARG A 64 -54.58 22.04 18.20
N THR A 65 -55.71 22.37 17.58
CA THR A 65 -55.98 22.27 16.15
C THR A 65 -55.21 23.37 15.41
N GLY A 66 -54.48 22.99 14.37
CA GLY A 66 -53.72 23.90 13.52
C GLY A 66 -53.72 23.42 12.08
N THR A 67 -54.74 23.82 11.33
CA THR A 67 -54.91 23.54 9.90
C THR A 67 -53.91 24.39 9.10
N ARG A 68 -52.87 23.77 8.51
CA ARG A 68 -52.00 24.41 7.51
C ARG A 68 -52.27 23.79 6.14
N GLY A 69 -52.81 24.60 5.23
CA GLY A 69 -53.01 24.25 3.84
C GLY A 69 -51.69 24.11 3.09
N TYR A 70 -51.50 22.95 2.45
CA TYR A 70 -50.44 22.72 1.48
C TYR A 70 -50.94 23.09 0.09
N THR A 71 -50.34 24.13 -0.50
CA THR A 71 -50.45 24.41 -1.93
C THR A 71 -49.68 23.35 -2.71
N ARG A 72 -50.42 22.54 -3.47
CA ARG A 72 -49.92 21.45 -4.29
C ARG A 72 -49.26 22.03 -5.54
N ARG A 73 -47.93 22.14 -5.57
CA ARG A 73 -47.18 22.33 -6.83
C ARG A 73 -47.27 21.02 -7.65
N PRO A 74 -47.38 21.09 -8.99
CA PRO A 74 -47.41 19.90 -9.84
C PRO A 74 -46.03 19.24 -9.83
N GLY A 75 -45.88 18.20 -9.02
CA GLY A 75 -44.66 17.41 -8.95
C GLY A 75 -44.50 16.53 -10.17
N LYS A 76 -43.37 16.65 -10.86
CA LYS A 76 -42.82 15.54 -11.66
C LYS A 76 -42.79 14.31 -10.76
N ALA A 77 -43.54 13.27 -11.11
CA ALA A 77 -43.54 12.00 -10.39
C ALA A 77 -42.16 11.33 -10.56
N GLY A 78 -41.18 11.77 -9.76
CA GLY A 78 -39.93 11.06 -9.60
C GLY A 78 -40.25 9.69 -9.02
N ARG A 79 -39.85 8.62 -9.72
CA ARG A 79 -39.93 7.26 -9.17
C ARG A 79 -39.26 7.27 -7.80
N LYS A 80 -39.99 6.87 -6.74
CA LYS A 80 -39.40 6.72 -5.41
C LYS A 80 -38.30 5.66 -5.51
N MET A 81 -37.09 6.08 -5.19
CA MET A 81 -35.92 5.23 -5.17
C MET A 81 -36.07 4.16 -4.09
N PRO A 82 -35.61 2.91 -4.31
CA PRO A 82 -35.54 1.93 -3.25
C PRO A 82 -34.68 2.47 -2.10
N SER A 83 -35.12 2.28 -0.85
CA SER A 83 -34.44 2.82 0.33
C SER A 83 -33.01 2.31 0.53
N PHE A 84 -32.68 1.17 -0.09
CA PHE A 84 -31.34 0.56 -0.05
C PHE A 84 -30.36 1.18 -1.04
N PHE A 85 -30.81 1.87 -2.09
CA PHE A 85 -29.93 2.45 -3.11
C PHE A 85 -29.28 3.73 -2.58
N ARG A 86 -28.19 3.56 -1.84
CA ARG A 86 -27.42 4.60 -1.14
C ARG A 86 -25.94 4.48 -1.48
N ALA A 87 -25.18 5.52 -1.17
CA ALA A 87 -23.73 5.58 -1.30
C ALA A 87 -23.02 4.33 -0.72
N GLY A 88 -23.23 4.05 0.57
CA GLY A 88 -22.62 2.89 1.24
C GLY A 88 -22.95 1.54 0.59
N TRP A 89 -24.21 1.34 0.18
CA TRP A 89 -24.61 0.12 -0.55
C TRP A 89 -23.88 -0.03 -1.89
N LEU A 90 -23.74 1.07 -2.64
CA LEU A 90 -23.10 1.03 -3.96
C LEU A 90 -21.58 0.84 -3.83
N SER A 91 -20.93 1.44 -2.83
CA SER A 91 -19.52 1.19 -2.51
C SER A 91 -19.29 -0.26 -2.09
N HIS A 92 -20.13 -0.81 -1.21
CA HIS A 92 -20.02 -2.21 -0.82
C HIS A 92 -20.31 -3.17 -1.98
N LEU A 93 -21.27 -2.85 -2.86
CA LEU A 93 -21.49 -3.61 -4.07
C LEU A 93 -20.28 -3.55 -5.01
N ALA A 94 -19.59 -2.40 -5.09
CA ALA A 94 -18.36 -2.26 -5.84
C ALA A 94 -17.25 -3.14 -5.25
N GLU A 95 -17.14 -3.22 -3.93
CA GLU A 95 -16.22 -4.13 -3.24
C GLU A 95 -16.53 -5.59 -3.55
N LEU A 96 -17.79 -6.01 -3.54
CA LEU A 96 -18.16 -7.41 -3.73
C LEU A 96 -18.18 -7.85 -5.20
N SER A 97 -18.63 -6.96 -6.09
CA SER A 97 -18.78 -7.25 -7.51
C SER A 97 -18.72 -5.94 -8.34
N PRO A 98 -17.50 -5.51 -8.72
CA PRO A 98 -17.28 -4.31 -9.51
C PRO A 98 -18.12 -4.27 -10.79
N GLY A 99 -18.23 -5.40 -11.51
CA GLY A 99 -19.04 -5.48 -12.74
C GLY A 99 -20.54 -5.25 -12.53
N ILE A 100 -21.11 -5.74 -11.43
CA ILE A 100 -22.52 -5.49 -11.11
C ILE A 100 -22.72 -4.04 -10.67
N ALA A 101 -21.80 -3.50 -9.86
CA ALA A 101 -21.84 -2.10 -9.45
C ALA A 101 -21.78 -1.16 -10.67
N ASP A 102 -20.91 -1.46 -11.65
CA ASP A 102 -20.81 -0.73 -12.92
C ASP A 102 -22.10 -0.80 -13.72
N LEU A 103 -22.69 -2.00 -13.85
CA LEU A 103 -23.97 -2.19 -14.54
C LEU A 103 -25.08 -1.36 -13.88
N VAL A 104 -25.18 -1.43 -12.55
CA VAL A 104 -26.17 -0.68 -11.77
C VAL A 104 -25.97 0.82 -11.92
N THR A 105 -24.74 1.30 -11.80
CA THR A 105 -24.38 2.72 -11.98
C THR A 105 -24.72 3.20 -13.40
N ARG A 106 -24.42 2.40 -14.42
CA ARG A 106 -24.75 2.71 -15.82
C ARG A 106 -26.26 2.82 -16.04
N GLU A 107 -27.05 1.89 -15.50
CA GLU A 107 -28.51 1.96 -15.62
C GLU A 107 -29.10 3.14 -14.83
N ALA A 108 -28.56 3.42 -13.63
CA ALA A 108 -28.94 4.58 -12.83
C ALA A 108 -28.64 5.89 -13.57
N ALA A 109 -27.48 5.99 -14.23
CA ALA A 109 -27.12 7.12 -15.08
C ALA A 109 -28.07 7.25 -16.28
N ARG A 110 -28.39 6.15 -16.98
CA ARG A 110 -29.30 6.14 -18.14
C ARG A 110 -30.69 6.67 -17.79
N VAL A 111 -31.20 6.34 -16.61
CA VAL A 111 -32.51 6.81 -16.12
C VAL A 111 -32.42 8.07 -15.23
N ARG A 112 -31.25 8.72 -15.17
CA ARG A 112 -30.98 9.97 -14.44
C ARG A 112 -31.40 9.94 -12.97
N VAL A 113 -30.99 8.87 -12.30
CA VAL A 113 -31.20 8.68 -10.86
C VAL A 113 -30.42 9.73 -10.08
N SER A 114 -31.06 10.28 -9.04
CA SER A 114 -30.47 11.27 -8.14
C SER A 114 -30.10 10.64 -6.80
N LEU A 115 -28.82 10.33 -6.57
CA LEU A 115 -28.35 9.64 -5.36
C LEU A 115 -28.08 10.63 -4.22
N PRO A 116 -28.69 10.48 -3.03
CA PRO A 116 -28.31 11.28 -1.88
C PRO A 116 -26.90 10.91 -1.40
N LEU A 117 -26.09 11.92 -1.09
CA LEU A 117 -24.78 11.78 -0.44
C LEU A 117 -24.62 12.91 0.59
N GLY A 118 -24.77 12.58 1.88
CA GLY A 118 -24.85 13.57 2.95
C GLY A 118 -25.99 14.57 2.71
N ASN A 119 -25.65 15.86 2.70
CA ASN A 119 -26.60 16.95 2.40
C ASN A 119 -26.74 17.26 0.89
N ARG A 120 -26.11 16.48 0.02
CA ARG A 120 -26.09 16.68 -1.43
C ARG A 120 -26.95 15.65 -2.15
N VAL A 121 -27.34 16.01 -3.37
CA VAL A 121 -28.04 15.11 -4.29
C VAL A 121 -27.24 15.07 -5.59
N ILE A 122 -26.74 13.88 -5.93
CA ILE A 122 -25.85 13.63 -7.04
C ILE A 122 -26.65 13.18 -8.27
N ASP A 123 -26.42 13.81 -9.42
CA ASP A 123 -26.94 13.34 -10.71
C ASP A 123 -26.02 12.26 -11.28
N MET A 124 -26.40 11.00 -11.12
CA MET A 124 -25.62 9.83 -11.55
C MET A 124 -25.27 9.86 -13.05
N SER A 125 -26.07 10.57 -13.87
CA SER A 125 -25.78 10.69 -15.30
C SER A 125 -24.58 11.57 -15.63
N LYS A 126 -24.21 12.47 -14.72
CA LYS A 126 -23.08 13.39 -14.85
C LYS A 126 -21.86 12.88 -14.10
N THR A 127 -22.04 12.47 -12.86
CA THR A 127 -20.93 12.12 -11.96
C THR A 127 -20.52 10.67 -12.05
N GLY A 128 -21.47 9.78 -12.38
CA GLY A 128 -21.37 8.37 -12.07
C GLY A 128 -21.22 8.14 -10.56
N TRP A 129 -20.49 7.10 -10.17
CA TRP A 129 -20.13 6.81 -8.78
C TRP A 129 -18.68 6.36 -8.68
N PHE A 130 -17.93 6.99 -7.79
CA PHE A 130 -16.61 6.54 -7.40
C PHE A 130 -16.64 6.20 -5.89
N PRO A 131 -16.18 5.01 -5.46
CA PRO A 131 -16.37 4.54 -4.08
C PRO A 131 -15.85 5.50 -2.99
N LEU A 132 -14.84 6.32 -3.32
CA LEU A 132 -14.25 7.30 -2.39
C LEU A 132 -14.94 8.68 -2.39
N ASP A 133 -15.98 8.90 -3.19
CA ASP A 133 -16.64 10.19 -3.29
C ASP A 133 -17.14 10.69 -1.92
N ALA A 134 -17.68 9.81 -1.07
CA ALA A 134 -18.17 10.16 0.27
C ALA A 134 -17.05 10.74 1.16
N LYS A 135 -15.95 9.98 1.28
CA LYS A 135 -14.77 10.38 2.07
C LYS A 135 -14.13 11.63 1.49
N LEU A 136 -13.94 11.67 0.17
CA LEU A 136 -13.33 12.80 -0.52
C LEU A 136 -14.12 14.07 -0.23
N LEU A 137 -15.44 14.06 -0.38
CA LEU A 137 -16.31 15.22 -0.15
C LEU A 137 -16.53 15.55 1.34
N GLY A 138 -15.90 14.82 2.26
CA GLY A 138 -16.02 15.02 3.70
C GLY A 138 -17.42 14.75 4.25
N VAL A 139 -18.17 13.86 3.59
CA VAL A 139 -19.44 13.38 4.10
C VAL A 139 -19.11 12.32 5.14
N GLN A 140 -19.15 12.71 6.42
CA GLN A 140 -19.19 11.77 7.53
C GLN A 140 -20.59 11.20 7.62
N ASP A 141 -20.88 10.12 6.91
CA ASP A 141 -22.12 9.40 7.14
C ASP A 141 -21.98 8.66 8.48
N GLU A 142 -22.58 9.22 9.55
CA GLU A 142 -22.80 8.51 10.81
C GLU A 142 -23.58 7.19 10.57
N GLU A 143 -24.38 7.13 9.49
CA GLU A 143 -25.05 5.92 9.02
C GLU A 143 -24.12 4.92 8.30
N ASP A 144 -22.99 5.33 7.72
CA ASP A 144 -22.03 4.40 7.11
C ASP A 144 -21.32 3.56 8.18
N GLN A 145 -21.19 4.05 9.42
CA GLN A 145 -20.79 3.20 10.55
C GLN A 145 -21.82 2.09 10.84
N ALA A 146 -23.11 2.33 10.55
CA ALA A 146 -24.18 1.35 10.72
C ALA A 146 -24.29 0.39 9.53
N TRP A 147 -23.84 0.80 8.35
CA TRP A 147 -23.82 -0.03 7.14
C TRP A 147 -22.50 -0.76 6.93
N SER A 148 -21.42 -0.38 7.63
CA SER A 148 -20.24 -1.23 7.81
C SER A 148 -20.75 -2.52 8.44
N PRO A 149 -20.88 -3.62 7.68
CA PRO A 149 -21.31 -4.86 8.27
C PRO A 149 -20.34 -5.10 9.41
N GLN A 150 -20.83 -5.44 10.61
CA GLN A 150 -19.99 -6.08 11.63
C GLN A 150 -19.59 -7.46 11.11
N THR A 151 -19.00 -7.55 9.93
CA THR A 151 -18.24 -8.68 9.47
C THR A 151 -16.99 -8.65 10.30
N HIS A 152 -16.99 -9.47 11.35
CA HIS A 152 -15.86 -10.36 11.56
C HIS A 152 -15.18 -10.57 10.20
N ALA A 153 -13.93 -10.14 10.06
CA ALA A 153 -13.13 -10.28 8.85
C ALA A 153 -13.00 -11.76 8.47
N SER A 154 -14.10 -12.33 7.97
CA SER A 154 -14.07 -13.56 7.22
C SER A 154 -13.38 -13.15 5.94
N PRO A 155 -12.23 -13.73 5.60
CA PRO A 155 -11.60 -13.48 4.32
C PRO A 155 -12.68 -13.71 3.27
N GLY A 156 -13.06 -12.63 2.56
CA GLY A 156 -13.98 -12.74 1.44
C GLY A 156 -13.45 -13.76 0.44
N PRO A 157 -14.28 -14.24 -0.51
CA PRO A 157 -13.78 -15.10 -1.57
C PRO A 157 -12.52 -14.46 -2.19
N PRO A 158 -11.40 -15.19 -2.21
CA PRO A 158 -10.13 -14.59 -2.58
C PRO A 158 -10.18 -14.09 -4.04
N GLY A 159 -9.84 -12.82 -4.24
CA GLY A 159 -9.82 -12.17 -5.55
C GLY A 159 -11.05 -11.30 -5.89
N GLY A 160 -11.91 -10.98 -4.92
CA GLY A 160 -13.12 -10.18 -5.16
C GLY A 160 -13.18 -8.81 -4.49
N SER A 161 -12.66 -8.66 -3.26
CA SER A 161 -12.84 -7.42 -2.49
C SER A 161 -11.91 -6.31 -2.97
N LEU A 162 -12.47 -5.13 -3.28
CA LEU A 162 -11.65 -3.92 -3.43
C LEU A 162 -10.89 -3.64 -2.11
N PRO A 163 -9.64 -3.16 -2.17
CA PRO A 163 -8.92 -2.67 -0.99
C PRO A 163 -9.73 -1.62 -0.23
N THR A 164 -9.51 -1.54 1.09
CA THR A 164 -9.88 -0.35 1.85
C THR A 164 -8.98 0.80 1.41
N VAL A 165 -9.42 1.53 0.39
CA VAL A 165 -8.64 2.63 -0.14
C VAL A 165 -8.75 3.85 0.78
N ASP A 166 -7.60 4.48 1.05
CA ASP A 166 -7.56 5.79 1.66
C ASP A 166 -7.55 6.90 0.61
N VAL A 167 -8.27 7.98 0.90
CA VAL A 167 -8.29 9.19 0.05
C VAL A 167 -6.89 9.82 -0.02
N ASP A 168 -6.05 9.54 0.97
CA ASP A 168 -4.68 9.98 1.11
C ASP A 168 -3.79 9.60 -0.07
N ASP A 169 -4.11 8.49 -0.72
CA ASP A 169 -3.31 7.92 -1.81
C ASP A 169 -3.94 8.21 -3.19
N LEU A 170 -4.98 9.04 -3.29
CA LEU A 170 -5.54 9.41 -4.58
C LEU A 170 -4.58 10.32 -5.38
N PRO A 171 -4.31 10.00 -6.65
CA PRO A 171 -3.64 10.93 -7.56
C PRO A 171 -4.41 12.24 -7.75
N ASP A 172 -3.68 13.33 -7.92
CA ASP A 172 -4.22 14.69 -7.97
C ASP A 172 -5.27 14.91 -9.07
N HIS A 173 -5.08 14.33 -10.25
CA HIS A 173 -6.04 14.44 -11.34
C HIS A 173 -7.35 13.68 -11.07
N LEU A 174 -7.32 12.59 -10.29
CA LEU A 174 -8.53 11.88 -9.87
C LEU A 174 -9.28 12.68 -8.80
N THR A 175 -8.55 13.21 -7.81
CA THR A 175 -9.14 14.11 -6.81
C THR A 175 -9.81 15.30 -7.50
N LEU A 176 -9.12 15.94 -8.44
CA LEU A 176 -9.64 17.06 -9.20
C LEU A 176 -10.84 16.68 -10.06
N TRP A 177 -10.77 15.55 -10.76
CA TRP A 177 -11.86 15.00 -11.55
C TRP A 177 -13.13 14.80 -10.74
N ARG A 178 -13.01 14.21 -9.55
CA ARG A 178 -14.16 13.99 -8.68
C ARG A 178 -14.73 15.30 -8.13
N LEU A 179 -13.89 16.27 -7.72
CA LEU A 179 -14.38 17.59 -7.30
C LEU A 179 -15.13 18.32 -8.42
N LEU A 180 -14.58 18.28 -9.65
CA LEU A 180 -15.21 18.85 -10.83
C LEU A 180 -16.56 18.18 -11.13
N ALA A 181 -16.63 16.85 -11.00
CA ALA A 181 -17.86 16.11 -11.20
C ALA A 181 -18.98 16.52 -10.26
N HIS A 182 -18.63 16.70 -8.98
CA HIS A 182 -19.60 17.06 -7.96
C HIS A 182 -19.90 18.56 -7.88
N GLY A 183 -19.21 19.40 -8.67
CA GLY A 183 -19.34 20.86 -8.60
C GLY A 183 -19.04 21.36 -7.19
N ASP A 184 -17.99 20.84 -6.57
CA ASP A 184 -17.68 21.12 -5.17
C ASP A 184 -17.32 22.59 -4.93
N THR A 185 -17.65 23.12 -3.75
CA THR A 185 -17.36 24.52 -3.40
C THR A 185 -15.87 24.84 -3.35
N LEU A 186 -14.99 23.86 -3.14
CA LEU A 186 -13.54 24.06 -3.23
C LEU A 186 -13.08 24.37 -4.67
N ILE A 187 -13.87 24.05 -5.69
CA ILE A 187 -13.57 24.46 -7.07
C ILE A 187 -13.55 25.98 -7.19
N ASP A 188 -14.35 26.73 -6.42
CA ASP A 188 -14.29 28.19 -6.45
C ASP A 188 -13.00 28.75 -5.86
N GLN A 189 -12.44 28.09 -4.83
CA GLN A 189 -11.12 28.44 -4.29
C GLN A 189 -10.01 28.09 -5.29
N LEU A 190 -10.05 26.89 -5.88
CA LEU A 190 -9.08 26.50 -6.91
C LEU A 190 -9.18 27.38 -8.17
N ALA A 191 -10.38 27.84 -8.52
CA ALA A 191 -10.60 28.75 -9.63
C ALA A 191 -10.10 30.17 -9.38
N ALA A 192 -9.84 30.54 -8.12
CA ALA A 192 -9.20 31.82 -7.79
C ALA A 192 -7.72 31.82 -8.19
N VAL A 193 -7.04 30.66 -8.14
CA VAL A 193 -5.65 30.49 -8.60
C VAL A 193 -5.56 30.06 -10.06
N CYS A 194 -6.44 29.17 -10.52
CA CYS A 194 -6.45 28.63 -11.87
C CYS A 194 -7.85 28.75 -12.50
N PRO A 195 -8.18 29.88 -13.15
CA PRO A 195 -9.52 30.13 -13.71
C PRO A 195 -9.99 29.10 -14.74
N ASP A 196 -9.06 28.42 -15.42
CA ASP A 196 -9.33 27.42 -16.47
C ASP A 196 -10.23 26.27 -15.97
N ILE A 197 -10.19 25.99 -14.66
CA ILE A 197 -11.01 24.93 -14.06
C ILE A 197 -12.51 25.25 -14.05
N ARG A 198 -12.92 26.51 -14.25
CA ARG A 198 -14.36 26.89 -14.28
C ARG A 198 -15.09 26.31 -15.49
N SER A 199 -14.36 25.94 -16.54
CA SER A 199 -14.93 25.38 -17.77
C SER A 199 -14.15 24.14 -18.20
N PRO A 200 -14.19 23.05 -17.41
CA PRO A 200 -13.36 21.88 -17.63
C PRO A 200 -13.85 21.03 -18.81
N GLY A 201 -14.87 21.45 -19.57
CA GLY A 201 -15.48 20.63 -20.62
C GLY A 201 -16.21 19.39 -20.08
N PRO A 202 -16.62 18.46 -20.96
CA PRO A 202 -17.30 17.24 -20.56
C PRO A 202 -16.32 16.26 -19.89
N ILE A 203 -16.49 16.08 -18.60
CA ILE A 203 -15.74 15.09 -17.80
C ILE A 203 -16.37 13.70 -17.92
N LEU A 204 -15.54 12.67 -17.78
CA LEU A 204 -15.96 11.27 -17.83
C LEU A 204 -16.77 10.92 -16.57
N PRO A 205 -17.96 10.31 -16.66
CA PRO A 205 -18.63 9.77 -15.48
C PRO A 205 -17.84 8.61 -14.87
N ALA A 206 -17.76 8.57 -13.54
CA ALA A 206 -17.06 7.48 -12.84
C ALA A 206 -17.86 6.18 -12.86
N ARG A 207 -17.14 5.08 -12.95
CA ARG A 207 -17.63 3.74 -12.69
C ARG A 207 -17.13 3.30 -11.31
N PRO A 208 -17.94 2.56 -10.54
CA PRO A 208 -17.48 1.98 -9.28
C PRO A 208 -16.17 1.20 -9.41
N SER A 209 -15.96 0.49 -10.54
CA SER A 209 -14.72 -0.24 -10.82
C SER A 209 -13.50 0.63 -11.10
N ASP A 210 -13.64 1.94 -11.33
CA ASP A 210 -12.51 2.82 -11.64
C ASP A 210 -11.50 2.87 -10.48
N ALA A 211 -11.95 2.65 -9.24
CA ALA A 211 -11.07 2.55 -8.08
C ALA A 211 -10.08 1.38 -8.22
N ALA A 212 -10.50 0.26 -8.82
CA ALA A 212 -9.62 -0.90 -8.96
C ALA A 212 -8.36 -0.60 -9.78
N TYR A 213 -8.39 0.35 -10.72
CA TYR A 213 -7.22 0.66 -11.57
C TYR A 213 -6.06 1.29 -10.83
N PHE A 214 -6.35 1.98 -9.72
CA PHE A 214 -5.35 2.72 -8.96
C PHE A 214 -5.04 2.07 -7.62
N PHE A 215 -5.89 1.16 -7.17
CA PHE A 215 -5.78 0.57 -5.85
C PHE A 215 -5.75 -0.95 -6.01
N ASP A 216 -4.56 -1.50 -6.13
CA ASP A 216 -4.31 -2.92 -5.85
C ASP A 216 -3.46 -3.09 -4.60
N LEU A 217 -3.81 -4.13 -3.87
CA LEU A 217 -3.32 -4.54 -2.58
C LEU A 217 -1.85 -5.00 -2.69
N GLU A 218 -1.02 -4.42 -1.83
CA GLU A 218 0.27 -4.95 -1.36
C GLU A 218 1.46 -5.04 -2.32
N SER A 219 1.36 -4.77 -3.64
CA SER A 219 2.33 -5.42 -4.53
C SER A 219 3.02 -4.70 -5.70
N TRP A 220 2.53 -3.59 -6.28
CA TRP A 220 3.21 -3.11 -7.51
C TRP A 220 4.12 -1.91 -7.30
N SER A 221 3.83 -1.08 -6.31
CA SER A 221 4.80 -0.12 -5.81
C SER A 221 5.33 -0.66 -4.50
N HIS A 222 6.65 -0.81 -4.39
CA HIS A 222 7.29 -1.21 -3.13
C HIS A 222 7.04 -0.17 -2.01
N SER A 223 6.57 1.03 -2.39
CA SER A 223 6.20 2.12 -1.49
C SER A 223 4.76 2.05 -0.97
N GLY A 224 3.91 1.15 -1.47
CA GLY A 224 2.49 1.10 -1.13
C GLY A 224 1.67 2.30 -1.62
N LYS A 225 2.29 3.26 -2.33
CA LYS A 225 1.61 4.41 -2.94
C LYS A 225 1.34 4.13 -4.41
N PRO A 226 0.15 4.42 -4.95
CA PRO A 226 -0.11 4.27 -6.38
C PRO A 226 0.71 5.32 -7.14
N ASP A 227 1.86 4.89 -7.65
CA ASP A 227 2.63 5.68 -8.59
C ASP A 227 1.95 5.56 -9.95
N ILE A 228 1.20 6.58 -10.32
CA ILE A 228 0.47 6.61 -11.59
C ILE A 228 1.39 6.69 -12.82
N ASP A 229 2.66 7.03 -12.60
CA ASP A 229 3.64 7.02 -13.67
C ASP A 229 4.19 5.61 -13.92
N ILE A 230 3.93 4.66 -13.01
CA ILE A 230 4.12 3.24 -13.23
C ILE A 230 2.87 2.67 -13.92
N PRO A 231 3.00 2.05 -15.11
CA PRO A 231 1.86 1.43 -15.76
C PRO A 231 1.30 0.27 -14.91
N PRO A 232 -0.03 0.12 -14.79
CA PRO A 232 -0.61 -1.06 -14.20
C PRO A 232 -0.11 -2.32 -14.94
N PRO A 233 0.44 -3.33 -14.24
CA PRO A 233 0.89 -4.58 -14.83
C PRO A 233 -0.24 -5.26 -15.59
N HIS A 234 0.11 -5.98 -16.64
CA HIS A 234 -0.86 -6.65 -17.50
C HIS A 234 -1.78 -7.59 -16.69
N GLY A 235 -1.25 -8.32 -15.70
CA GLY A 235 -2.03 -9.21 -14.83
C GLY A 235 -3.19 -8.52 -14.13
N HIS A 236 -3.00 -7.25 -13.75
CA HIS A 236 -4.06 -6.47 -13.14
C HIS A 236 -5.17 -6.08 -14.10
N LEU A 237 -4.79 -5.58 -15.28
CA LEU A 237 -5.75 -5.19 -16.31
C LEU A 237 -6.60 -6.40 -16.71
N LEU A 238 -6.00 -7.61 -16.77
CA LEU A 238 -6.74 -8.86 -16.96
C LEU A 238 -7.67 -9.18 -15.79
N SER A 239 -7.24 -8.94 -14.55
CA SER A 239 -8.06 -9.13 -13.35
C SER A 239 -9.28 -8.21 -13.33
N ILE A 240 -9.09 -6.91 -13.64
CA ILE A 240 -10.20 -5.96 -13.76
C ILE A 240 -11.13 -6.37 -14.90
N ALA A 241 -10.60 -6.74 -16.06
CA ALA A 241 -11.39 -7.19 -17.20
C ALA A 241 -12.30 -8.37 -16.79
N ALA A 242 -11.74 -9.38 -16.14
CA ALA A 242 -12.48 -10.53 -15.63
C ALA A 242 -13.54 -10.13 -14.56
N GLY A 243 -13.19 -9.28 -13.60
CA GLY A 243 -14.08 -8.86 -12.51
C GLY A 243 -15.21 -7.91 -12.93
N THR A 244 -15.03 -7.20 -14.05
CA THR A 244 -16.00 -6.24 -14.60
C THR A 244 -16.76 -6.77 -15.81
N GLY A 245 -16.30 -7.88 -16.40
CA GLY A 245 -16.83 -8.40 -17.66
C GLY A 245 -16.42 -7.59 -18.90
N MET A 246 -15.42 -6.69 -18.77
CA MET A 246 -14.81 -6.00 -19.90
C MET A 246 -13.85 -6.93 -20.64
N THR A 247 -13.57 -6.61 -21.89
CA THR A 247 -12.40 -7.18 -22.57
C THR A 247 -11.11 -6.58 -22.00
N PRO A 248 -9.96 -7.29 -22.06
CA PRO A 248 -8.66 -6.75 -21.67
C PRO A 248 -8.33 -5.42 -22.34
N ARG A 249 -8.67 -5.30 -23.62
CA ARG A 249 -8.49 -4.07 -24.40
C ARG A 249 -9.33 -2.91 -23.86
N GLU A 250 -10.59 -3.16 -23.52
CA GLU A 250 -11.45 -2.16 -22.89
C GLU A 250 -10.94 -1.76 -21.50
N ALA A 251 -10.42 -2.71 -20.72
CA ALA A 251 -9.81 -2.40 -19.43
C ALA A 251 -8.55 -1.54 -19.58
N ALA A 252 -7.64 -1.91 -20.49
CA ALA A 252 -6.46 -1.11 -20.81
C ALA A 252 -6.83 0.30 -21.30
N GLN A 253 -7.81 0.41 -22.21
CA GLN A 253 -8.32 1.71 -22.67
C GLN A 253 -8.92 2.51 -21.52
N ARG A 254 -9.69 1.87 -20.63
CA ARG A 254 -10.25 2.55 -19.46
C ARG A 254 -9.17 3.06 -18.52
N ALA A 255 -8.08 2.31 -18.31
CA ALA A 255 -6.93 2.78 -17.53
C ALA A 255 -6.32 4.07 -18.13
N ILE A 256 -6.15 4.12 -19.46
CA ILE A 256 -5.66 5.30 -20.19
C ILE A 256 -6.64 6.47 -20.04
N ASP A 257 -7.94 6.23 -20.22
CA ASP A 257 -8.97 7.25 -20.05
C ASP A 257 -8.97 7.84 -18.63
N LEU A 258 -8.56 7.05 -17.64
CA LEU A 258 -8.42 7.46 -16.24
C LEU A 258 -7.06 8.10 -15.94
N GLY A 259 -6.19 8.26 -16.94
CA GLY A 259 -4.89 8.94 -16.84
C GLY A 259 -3.71 8.05 -16.45
N ALA A 260 -3.83 6.72 -16.53
CA ALA A 260 -2.70 5.81 -16.32
C ALA A 260 -1.67 5.95 -17.46
N ASN A 261 -0.40 6.15 -17.09
CA ASN A 261 0.69 6.26 -18.06
C ASN A 261 1.24 4.88 -18.46
N GLY A 262 1.91 4.81 -19.61
CA GLY A 262 2.65 3.60 -20.04
C GLY A 262 1.81 2.37 -20.41
N VAL A 263 0.47 2.47 -20.41
CA VAL A 263 -0.41 1.39 -20.85
C VAL A 263 -0.45 1.33 -22.38
N THR A 264 -0.07 0.20 -22.96
CA THR A 264 -0.11 -0.03 -24.40
C THR A 264 -1.31 -0.92 -24.74
N VAL A 265 -2.35 -0.36 -25.36
CA VAL A 265 -3.59 -1.08 -25.71
C VAL A 265 -3.33 -2.21 -26.71
N GLU A 266 -2.30 -2.04 -27.55
CA GLU A 266 -1.90 -2.97 -28.61
C GLU A 266 -1.46 -4.32 -28.07
N HIS A 267 -0.91 -4.39 -26.85
CA HIS A 267 -0.61 -5.67 -26.17
C HIS A 267 -1.86 -6.51 -25.87
N PHE A 268 -3.04 -5.90 -25.96
CA PHE A 268 -4.34 -6.55 -25.72
C PHE A 268 -5.16 -6.73 -27.01
N THR A 269 -4.54 -6.57 -28.19
CA THR A 269 -5.22 -6.69 -29.48
C THR A 269 -5.11 -8.09 -30.12
N GLY A 270 -6.27 -8.66 -30.50
CA GLY A 270 -6.48 -9.57 -31.65
C GLY A 270 -5.80 -10.95 -31.66
N ASP A 271 -6.59 -12.00 -31.88
CA ASP A 271 -6.24 -13.44 -32.05
C ASP A 271 -5.64 -14.22 -30.87
N VAL A 272 -5.04 -13.57 -29.88
CA VAL A 272 -4.69 -14.26 -28.64
C VAL A 272 -5.99 -14.52 -27.87
N THR A 273 -6.48 -15.75 -27.90
CA THR A 273 -7.52 -16.22 -26.97
C THR A 273 -6.92 -16.24 -25.57
N LEU A 274 -6.84 -15.08 -24.94
CA LEU A 274 -6.47 -14.96 -23.54
C LEU A 274 -7.49 -15.76 -22.75
N ASP A 275 -7.01 -16.79 -22.06
CA ASP A 275 -7.82 -17.51 -21.08
C ASP A 275 -7.90 -16.65 -19.82
N LEU A 276 -8.76 -15.64 -19.89
CA LEU A 276 -9.04 -14.71 -18.80
C LEU A 276 -9.52 -15.41 -17.53
N ASN A 277 -10.03 -16.63 -17.68
CA ASN A 277 -10.64 -17.34 -16.57
C ASN A 277 -9.64 -18.10 -15.72
N THR A 278 -8.46 -18.48 -16.21
CA THR A 278 -7.46 -19.16 -15.35
C THR A 278 -6.01 -19.00 -15.76
N THR A 279 -5.63 -19.38 -16.98
CA THR A 279 -4.23 -19.71 -17.27
C THR A 279 -3.35 -18.47 -17.37
N ASP A 280 -3.70 -17.48 -18.19
CA ASP A 280 -2.84 -16.31 -18.41
C ASP A 280 -2.78 -15.44 -17.16
N ARG A 281 -3.92 -15.28 -16.48
CA ARG A 281 -3.97 -14.57 -15.21
C ARG A 281 -3.10 -15.26 -14.15
N ALA A 282 -3.18 -16.58 -14.01
CA ALA A 282 -2.29 -17.32 -13.10
C ALA A 282 -0.83 -17.13 -13.49
N LEU A 283 -0.48 -17.26 -14.76
CA LEU A 283 0.90 -17.13 -15.24
C LEU A 283 1.51 -15.75 -14.98
N LEU A 284 0.69 -14.69 -14.92
CA LEU A 284 1.14 -13.34 -14.62
C LEU A 284 1.24 -13.04 -13.12
N SER A 285 0.73 -13.90 -12.25
CA SER A 285 0.86 -13.77 -10.80
C SER A 285 2.12 -14.48 -10.33
N SER A 286 2.97 -13.83 -9.53
CA SER A 286 4.21 -14.41 -8.98
C SER A 286 4.01 -15.72 -8.23
N SER A 287 2.84 -15.95 -7.63
CA SER A 287 2.48 -17.18 -6.92
C SER A 287 1.73 -18.21 -7.80
N LEU A 288 1.45 -17.87 -9.06
CA LEU A 288 0.69 -18.68 -10.02
C LEU A 288 -0.74 -19.01 -9.59
N ASP A 289 -1.37 -18.17 -8.76
CA ASP A 289 -2.74 -18.36 -8.28
C ASP A 289 -3.76 -17.40 -8.92
N GLY A 290 -3.27 -16.50 -9.79
CA GLY A 290 -4.09 -15.50 -10.48
C GLY A 290 -4.53 -14.35 -9.57
N ARG A 291 -3.79 -14.11 -8.49
CA ARG A 291 -4.00 -13.00 -7.53
C ARG A 291 -2.88 -11.94 -7.65
N PRO A 292 -3.06 -10.77 -7.02
CA PRO A 292 -2.05 -9.71 -6.93
C PRO A 292 -0.67 -10.19 -6.49
N LEU A 293 0.35 -9.36 -6.71
CA LEU A 293 1.77 -9.69 -6.96
C LEU A 293 2.02 -10.09 -8.42
N TRP A 294 1.59 -9.24 -9.34
CA TRP A 294 1.79 -9.46 -10.76
C TRP A 294 3.25 -9.25 -11.18
N LEU A 295 3.68 -10.06 -12.15
CA LEU A 295 4.91 -9.83 -12.88
C LEU A 295 4.84 -8.49 -13.63
N THR A 296 5.98 -7.81 -13.69
CA THR A 296 6.14 -6.56 -14.43
C THR A 296 7.02 -6.78 -15.67
N VAL A 297 6.79 -6.02 -16.74
CA VAL A 297 7.48 -6.22 -18.04
C VAL A 297 8.92 -5.70 -18.04
N ASP A 298 9.27 -4.83 -17.11
CA ASP A 298 10.63 -4.27 -16.92
C ASP A 298 11.60 -5.29 -16.31
N LYS A 299 11.08 -6.32 -15.64
CA LYS A 299 11.88 -7.38 -15.01
C LYS A 299 11.77 -8.68 -15.80
N PRO A 300 12.91 -9.32 -16.16
CA PRO A 300 12.88 -10.64 -16.73
C PRO A 300 12.19 -11.65 -15.80
N VAL A 301 11.36 -12.51 -16.36
CA VAL A 301 10.72 -13.62 -15.63
C VAL A 301 11.76 -14.71 -15.38
N GLU A 302 11.93 -15.11 -14.12
CA GLU A 302 12.92 -16.12 -13.74
C GLU A 302 12.53 -17.54 -14.19
N PRO A 303 13.51 -18.41 -14.49
CA PRO A 303 13.27 -19.82 -14.80
C PRO A 303 12.41 -20.57 -13.77
N GLU A 304 12.55 -20.22 -12.48
CA GLU A 304 11.75 -20.80 -11.39
C GLU A 304 10.25 -20.69 -11.68
N HIS A 305 9.81 -19.51 -12.11
CA HIS A 305 8.41 -19.21 -12.38
C HIS A 305 7.84 -20.13 -13.46
N ILE A 306 8.63 -20.40 -14.50
CA ILE A 306 8.25 -21.27 -15.60
C ILE A 306 8.18 -22.74 -15.17
N VAL A 307 9.13 -23.19 -14.34
CA VAL A 307 9.12 -24.55 -13.77
C VAL A 307 7.92 -24.74 -12.86
N LEU A 308 7.61 -23.76 -11.99
CA LEU A 308 6.42 -23.80 -11.14
C LEU A 308 5.13 -23.80 -11.97
N ALA A 309 5.06 -23.02 -13.05
CA ALA A 309 3.91 -23.02 -13.96
C ALA A 309 3.72 -24.39 -14.60
N HIS A 310 4.81 -25.04 -15.04
CA HIS A 310 4.76 -26.40 -15.56
C HIS A 310 4.19 -27.39 -14.54
N GLN A 311 4.66 -27.32 -13.30
CA GLN A 311 4.25 -28.25 -12.25
C GLN A 311 2.80 -28.03 -11.79
N ARG A 312 2.42 -26.78 -11.55
CA ARG A 312 1.10 -26.43 -10.97
C ARG A 312 -0.01 -26.40 -12.01
N MET A 313 0.27 -25.81 -13.16
CA MET A 313 -0.73 -25.56 -14.20
C MET A 313 -0.73 -26.61 -15.31
N ARG A 314 0.25 -27.55 -15.30
CA ARG A 314 0.38 -28.64 -16.27
C ARG A 314 0.53 -28.17 -17.72
N ILE A 315 1.11 -26.98 -17.92
CA ILE A 315 1.49 -26.45 -19.26
C ILE A 315 2.97 -26.72 -19.54
N SER A 316 3.38 -26.84 -20.81
CA SER A 316 4.82 -26.99 -21.12
C SER A 316 5.59 -25.69 -20.86
N CYS A 317 6.90 -25.78 -20.59
CA CYS A 317 7.75 -24.60 -20.45
C CYS A 317 7.70 -23.72 -21.71
N ASP A 318 7.77 -24.31 -22.90
CA ASP A 318 7.65 -23.60 -24.19
C ASP A 318 6.31 -22.85 -24.30
N THR A 319 5.20 -23.45 -23.83
CA THR A 319 3.89 -22.80 -23.82
C THR A 319 3.85 -21.62 -22.84
N ALA A 320 4.41 -21.76 -21.65
CA ALA A 320 4.48 -20.69 -20.66
C ALA A 320 5.33 -19.52 -21.18
N VAL A 321 6.53 -19.81 -21.72
CA VAL A 321 7.41 -18.82 -22.33
C VAL A 321 6.71 -18.09 -23.47
N ARG A 322 6.12 -18.81 -24.43
CA ARG A 322 5.42 -18.20 -25.56
C ARG A 322 4.30 -17.27 -25.10
N ARG A 323 3.45 -17.69 -24.16
CA ARG A 323 2.36 -16.87 -23.63
C ARG A 323 2.86 -15.59 -22.95
N LEU A 324 3.91 -15.70 -22.15
CA LEU A 324 4.56 -14.54 -21.52
C LEU A 324 5.14 -13.59 -22.57
N SER A 325 5.84 -14.10 -23.59
CA SER A 325 6.41 -13.29 -24.67
C SER A 325 5.36 -12.60 -25.54
N GLU A 326 4.23 -13.26 -25.82
CA GLU A 326 3.07 -12.64 -26.50
C GLU A 326 2.49 -11.45 -25.72
N LEU A 327 2.64 -11.46 -24.39
CA LEU A 327 2.25 -10.37 -23.49
C LEU A 327 3.39 -9.37 -23.20
N GLY A 328 4.51 -9.45 -23.94
CA GLY A 328 5.65 -8.53 -23.80
C GLY A 328 6.63 -8.86 -22.69
N TYR A 329 6.52 -10.02 -22.03
CA TYR A 329 7.46 -10.44 -20.98
C TYR A 329 8.66 -11.20 -21.57
N HIS A 330 9.85 -10.86 -21.08
CA HIS A 330 11.08 -11.57 -21.40
C HIS A 330 11.38 -12.62 -20.33
N VAL A 331 11.53 -13.89 -20.71
CA VAL A 331 11.94 -14.97 -19.78
C VAL A 331 13.45 -15.12 -19.83
N ARG A 332 14.12 -15.05 -18.67
CA ARG A 332 15.59 -15.24 -18.61
C ARG A 332 15.96 -16.68 -18.96
N ASN A 333 17.02 -16.82 -19.75
CA ASN A 333 17.56 -18.12 -20.18
C ASN A 333 16.49 -19.05 -20.78
N ALA A 334 15.52 -18.48 -21.52
CA ALA A 334 14.43 -19.25 -22.11
C ALA A 334 14.93 -20.45 -22.96
N ASP A 335 16.02 -20.26 -23.69
CA ASP A 335 16.65 -21.29 -24.53
C ASP A 335 17.27 -22.46 -23.75
N HIS A 336 17.52 -22.27 -22.45
CA HIS A 336 18.07 -23.29 -21.56
C HIS A 336 16.99 -24.04 -20.76
N LEU A 337 15.71 -23.66 -20.87
CA LEU A 337 14.65 -24.33 -20.14
C LEU A 337 14.45 -25.77 -20.66
N PRO A 338 14.52 -26.80 -19.79
CA PRO A 338 14.22 -28.15 -20.21
C PRO A 338 12.74 -28.27 -20.58
N LYS A 339 12.42 -29.02 -21.64
CA LYS A 339 11.03 -29.28 -22.05
C LYS A 339 10.18 -29.94 -20.96
N GLN A 340 10.82 -30.73 -20.11
CA GLN A 340 10.23 -31.43 -18.98
C GLN A 340 11.16 -31.28 -17.76
N PRO A 341 10.97 -30.22 -16.95
CA PRO A 341 11.70 -30.08 -15.70
C PRO A 341 11.33 -31.21 -14.74
N ALA A 342 12.28 -31.65 -13.93
CA ALA A 342 12.05 -32.56 -12.84
C ALA A 342 11.19 -31.89 -11.76
N GLU A 343 10.45 -32.70 -11.00
CA GLU A 343 9.57 -32.20 -9.93
C GLU A 343 10.35 -31.41 -8.86
N GLN A 344 11.62 -31.75 -8.65
CA GLN A 344 12.47 -31.11 -7.63
C GLN A 344 13.12 -29.81 -8.12
N ASP A 345 13.05 -29.47 -9.41
CA ASP A 345 13.75 -28.31 -9.96
C ASP A 345 13.19 -26.97 -9.48
N ALA A 346 11.92 -26.92 -9.07
CA ALA A 346 11.37 -25.73 -8.44
C ALA A 346 12.12 -25.38 -7.13
N VAL A 347 12.47 -26.40 -6.34
CA VAL A 347 13.25 -26.23 -5.11
C VAL A 347 14.69 -25.78 -5.42
N LEU A 348 15.24 -26.25 -6.55
CA LEU A 348 16.57 -25.88 -7.02
C LEU A 348 16.68 -24.40 -7.38
N LEU A 349 15.64 -23.84 -7.99
CA LEU A 349 15.64 -22.47 -8.51
C LEU A 349 15.11 -21.43 -7.51
N ARG A 350 14.48 -21.90 -6.43
CA ARG A 350 13.79 -21.05 -5.44
C ARG A 350 14.67 -19.96 -4.85
N GLY A 351 14.23 -18.71 -4.99
CA GLY A 351 14.87 -17.57 -4.33
C GLY A 351 16.21 -17.15 -4.94
N LEU A 352 16.57 -17.73 -6.10
CA LEU A 352 17.72 -17.26 -6.86
C LEU A 352 17.36 -15.96 -7.58
N ASP A 353 17.82 -14.84 -7.01
CA ASP A 353 17.93 -13.61 -7.76
C ASP A 353 19.01 -13.79 -8.84
N SER A 354 18.62 -13.47 -10.07
CA SER A 354 19.27 -13.23 -11.37
C SER A 354 20.79 -13.14 -11.57
N SER A 355 21.62 -13.45 -10.57
CA SER A 355 23.07 -13.54 -10.71
C SER A 355 23.46 -14.68 -11.64
N GLU A 356 24.39 -14.40 -12.55
CA GLU A 356 24.95 -15.42 -13.45
C GLU A 356 25.74 -16.51 -12.68
N ILE A 357 26.06 -16.25 -11.40
CA ILE A 357 26.80 -17.14 -10.50
C ILE A 357 25.96 -17.42 -9.26
N VAL A 358 25.51 -18.67 -9.13
CA VAL A 358 24.73 -19.16 -8.00
C VAL A 358 25.56 -19.08 -6.70
N PRO A 359 25.01 -18.47 -5.63
CA PRO A 359 25.69 -18.42 -4.34
C PRO A 359 25.97 -19.82 -3.77
N PRO A 360 27.17 -20.08 -3.20
CA PRO A 360 27.48 -21.39 -2.64
C PRO A 360 26.54 -21.79 -1.49
N GLY A 361 26.07 -20.82 -0.70
CA GLY A 361 25.08 -21.07 0.36
C GLY A 361 23.79 -21.70 -0.17
N HIS A 362 23.30 -21.22 -1.31
CA HIS A 362 22.13 -21.78 -1.99
C HIS A 362 22.35 -23.24 -2.40
N ILE A 363 23.50 -23.53 -3.01
CA ILE A 363 23.84 -24.87 -3.48
C ILE A 363 23.85 -25.87 -2.30
N LEU A 364 24.48 -25.49 -1.19
CA LEU A 364 24.52 -26.32 0.01
C LEU A 364 23.13 -26.49 0.64
N ALA A 365 22.33 -25.41 0.70
CA ALA A 365 20.97 -25.46 1.23
C ALA A 365 20.07 -26.39 0.40
N VAL A 366 20.14 -26.31 -0.93
CA VAL A 366 19.40 -27.20 -1.84
C VAL A 366 19.91 -28.64 -1.74
N SER A 367 21.24 -28.85 -1.72
CA SER A 367 21.85 -30.18 -1.54
C SER A 367 21.34 -30.86 -0.28
N ARG A 368 21.31 -30.14 0.85
CA ARG A 368 20.78 -30.64 2.12
C ARG A 368 19.27 -30.92 2.05
N ARG A 369 18.49 -30.01 1.46
CA ARG A 369 17.02 -30.12 1.38
C ARG A 369 16.57 -31.27 0.50
N LEU A 370 17.25 -31.50 -0.62
CA LEU A 370 16.95 -32.58 -1.56
C LEU A 370 17.68 -33.89 -1.24
N VAL A 371 18.60 -33.88 -0.25
CA VAL A 371 19.47 -35.01 0.10
C VAL A 371 20.24 -35.50 -1.15
N ARG A 372 20.84 -34.54 -1.87
CA ARG A 372 21.60 -34.78 -3.10
C ARG A 372 23.05 -34.34 -2.96
N PRO A 373 24.01 -35.02 -3.61
CA PRO A 373 25.39 -34.55 -3.68
C PRO A 373 25.47 -33.14 -4.28
N VAL A 374 26.37 -32.31 -3.74
CA VAL A 374 26.60 -30.93 -4.22
C VAL A 374 26.86 -30.88 -5.72
N GLN A 375 27.64 -31.83 -6.26
CA GLN A 375 27.96 -31.91 -7.68
C GLN A 375 26.70 -32.12 -8.55
N GLU A 376 25.75 -32.95 -8.11
CA GLU A 376 24.49 -33.18 -8.82
C GLU A 376 23.65 -31.90 -8.87
N VAL A 377 23.63 -31.13 -7.77
CA VAL A 377 22.95 -29.81 -7.71
C VAL A 377 23.58 -28.82 -8.68
N VAL A 378 24.91 -28.75 -8.74
CA VAL A 378 25.65 -27.87 -9.67
C VAL A 378 25.38 -28.24 -11.13
N GLU A 379 25.46 -29.53 -11.47
CA GLU A 379 25.17 -30.03 -12.82
C GLU A 379 23.72 -29.73 -13.22
N ARG A 380 22.78 -29.85 -12.28
CA ARG A 380 21.38 -29.53 -12.55
C ARG A 380 21.15 -28.03 -12.76
N LEU A 381 21.80 -27.16 -11.99
CA LEU A 381 21.75 -25.70 -12.20
C LEU A 381 22.31 -25.31 -13.58
N ALA A 382 23.37 -25.98 -14.04
CA ALA A 382 23.96 -25.72 -15.35
C ALA A 382 23.00 -26.00 -16.52
N VAL A 383 22.04 -26.93 -16.36
CA VAL A 383 20.98 -27.16 -17.37
C VAL A 383 20.17 -25.88 -17.61
N TYR A 384 19.94 -25.07 -16.58
CA TYR A 384 19.21 -23.80 -16.64
C TYR A 384 20.10 -22.60 -17.06
N GLY A 385 21.33 -22.86 -17.49
CA GLY A 385 22.31 -21.82 -17.84
C GLY A 385 22.90 -21.08 -16.64
N LEU A 386 22.75 -21.62 -15.42
CA LEU A 386 23.27 -21.02 -14.19
C LEU A 386 24.66 -21.59 -13.87
N ARG A 387 25.62 -20.73 -13.52
CA ARG A 387 26.98 -21.16 -13.20
C ARG A 387 27.18 -21.24 -11.68
N ALA A 388 27.93 -22.21 -11.21
CA ALA A 388 28.29 -22.34 -9.81
C ALA A 388 29.81 -22.21 -9.62
N ARG A 389 30.24 -21.74 -8.44
CA ARG A 389 31.64 -21.83 -8.02
C ARG A 389 31.95 -23.22 -7.48
N SER A 390 33.24 -23.55 -7.41
CA SER A 390 33.72 -24.74 -6.70
C SER A 390 33.33 -24.66 -5.23
N ILE A 391 32.84 -25.77 -4.67
CA ILE A 391 32.52 -25.91 -3.26
C ILE A 391 33.70 -26.64 -2.57
N PRO A 392 34.29 -26.11 -1.50
CA PRO A 392 35.38 -26.75 -0.78
C PRO A 392 34.91 -28.02 -0.05
N GLU A 393 35.76 -29.05 -0.03
CA GLU A 393 35.54 -30.29 0.73
C GLU A 393 36.48 -30.39 1.95
N PRO A 394 36.03 -30.98 3.07
CA PRO A 394 34.66 -31.45 3.33
C PRO A 394 33.70 -30.29 3.59
N VAL A 395 32.41 -30.45 3.27
CA VAL A 395 31.35 -29.51 3.67
C VAL A 395 31.04 -29.72 5.16
N LEU A 396 31.01 -28.63 5.93
CA LEU A 396 30.75 -28.64 7.37
C LEU A 396 29.30 -28.24 7.68
N ASP A 397 28.75 -28.75 8.79
CA ASP A 397 27.35 -28.52 9.18
C ASP A 397 26.98 -27.02 9.33
N HIS A 398 27.96 -26.18 9.67
CA HIS A 398 27.77 -24.74 9.87
C HIS A 398 28.01 -23.89 8.61
N ASP A 399 28.46 -24.47 7.49
CA ASP A 399 28.79 -23.70 6.27
C ASP A 399 27.59 -22.97 5.70
N VAL A 400 26.41 -23.61 5.66
CA VAL A 400 25.19 -22.99 5.15
C VAL A 400 24.88 -21.71 5.94
N LYS A 401 25.07 -21.74 7.27
CA LYS A 401 24.87 -20.57 8.13
C LYS A 401 25.95 -19.52 7.92
N ILE A 402 27.22 -19.91 7.77
CA ILE A 402 28.29 -18.96 7.45
C ILE A 402 28.03 -18.21 6.13
N LEU A 403 27.40 -18.88 5.15
CA LEU A 403 27.14 -18.35 3.81
C LEU A 403 25.80 -17.61 3.67
N CYS A 404 24.96 -17.62 4.69
CA CYS A 404 23.74 -16.83 4.77
C CYS A 404 24.07 -15.43 5.31
N ARG A 405 23.55 -14.36 4.70
CA ARG A 405 23.72 -12.97 5.17
C ARG A 405 23.25 -12.80 6.62
N ASP A 406 22.21 -13.53 6.99
CA ASP A 406 21.56 -13.49 8.29
C ASP A 406 22.04 -14.55 9.28
N ALA A 407 22.95 -15.43 8.84
CA ALA A 407 23.57 -16.51 9.60
C ALA A 407 22.59 -17.47 10.29
N ASP A 408 21.34 -17.51 9.83
CA ASP A 408 20.29 -18.44 10.25
C ASP A 408 20.30 -19.74 9.44
N GLY A 409 20.88 -19.70 8.23
CA GLY A 409 20.95 -20.82 7.30
C GLY A 409 19.88 -20.81 6.21
N ASP A 410 19.12 -19.71 6.11
CA ASP A 410 18.14 -19.46 5.06
C ASP A 410 18.58 -18.29 4.15
N GLU A 411 17.80 -17.97 3.13
CA GLU A 411 18.06 -16.82 2.27
C GLU A 411 17.85 -15.49 3.02
N PRO A 412 18.56 -14.40 2.66
CA PRO A 412 19.40 -14.25 1.49
C PRO A 412 20.87 -14.66 1.70
N TRP A 413 21.46 -15.18 0.62
CA TRP A 413 22.84 -15.67 0.59
C TRP A 413 23.86 -14.54 0.39
N LEU A 414 25.09 -14.74 0.87
CA LEU A 414 26.20 -13.84 0.54
C LEU A 414 26.45 -13.81 -0.97
N LYS A 415 26.54 -12.60 -1.54
CA LYS A 415 26.81 -12.39 -2.96
C LYS A 415 28.26 -12.78 -3.28
N PRO A 416 28.54 -13.73 -4.20
CA PRO A 416 29.89 -14.24 -4.44
C PRO A 416 30.92 -13.19 -4.86
N THR A 417 30.48 -12.09 -5.48
CA THR A 417 31.33 -11.00 -5.97
C THR A 417 31.54 -9.88 -4.94
N ALA A 418 30.78 -9.87 -3.85
CA ALA A 418 30.88 -8.86 -2.82
C ALA A 418 31.94 -9.25 -1.78
N ARG A 419 32.69 -8.25 -1.31
CA ARG A 419 33.56 -8.42 -0.15
C ARG A 419 32.74 -8.66 1.11
N VAL A 420 33.09 -9.68 1.88
CA VAL A 420 32.48 -9.99 3.17
C VAL A 420 33.10 -9.09 4.24
N ARG A 421 32.27 -8.17 4.75
CA ARG A 421 32.68 -7.19 5.77
C ARG A 421 32.77 -7.82 7.16
N ARG A 422 33.48 -7.15 8.06
CA ARG A 422 33.74 -7.62 9.44
C ARG A 422 32.50 -7.94 10.26
N HIS A 423 31.44 -7.12 10.14
CA HIS A 423 30.19 -7.34 10.88
C HIS A 423 29.60 -8.74 10.63
N HIS A 424 29.72 -9.27 9.41
CA HIS A 424 29.20 -10.61 9.08
C HIS A 424 29.93 -11.71 9.84
N VAL A 425 31.27 -11.59 9.92
CA VAL A 425 32.12 -12.53 10.66
C VAL A 425 31.78 -12.52 12.16
N VAL A 426 31.59 -11.33 12.74
CA VAL A 426 31.21 -11.15 14.15
C VAL A 426 29.82 -11.73 14.42
N LYS A 427 28.86 -11.43 13.54
CA LYS A 427 27.49 -11.96 13.59
C LYS A 427 27.47 -13.49 13.54
N ALA A 428 28.13 -14.08 12.56
CA ALA A 428 28.24 -15.54 12.44
C ALA A 428 28.98 -16.14 13.66
N SER A 429 29.99 -15.46 14.21
CA SER A 429 30.72 -15.91 15.41
C SER A 429 29.80 -15.98 16.62
N ALA A 430 29.01 -14.94 16.86
CA ALA A 430 28.09 -14.87 17.98
C ALA A 430 26.98 -15.93 17.89
N ILE A 431 26.43 -16.15 16.69
CA ILE A 431 25.34 -17.12 16.47
C ILE A 431 25.85 -18.56 16.55
N LEU A 432 27.01 -18.85 15.96
CA LEU A 432 27.51 -20.23 15.83
C LEU A 432 28.43 -20.64 17.00
N GLY A 433 28.85 -19.69 17.83
CA GLY A 433 29.86 -19.94 18.86
C GLY A 433 31.22 -20.33 18.30
N LEU A 434 31.53 -19.98 17.05
CA LEU A 434 32.83 -20.24 16.41
C LEU A 434 33.76 -19.04 16.55
N ALA A 435 35.07 -19.24 16.40
CA ALA A 435 36.00 -18.12 16.42
C ALA A 435 35.88 -17.28 15.14
N CYS A 436 36.07 -15.96 15.24
CA CYS A 436 36.05 -15.07 14.06
C CYS A 436 37.09 -15.50 13.00
N ALA A 437 38.25 -15.99 13.45
CA ALA A 437 39.30 -16.50 12.58
C ALA A 437 38.86 -17.73 11.77
N ASP A 438 38.14 -18.67 12.40
CA ASP A 438 37.66 -19.89 11.75
C ASP A 438 36.60 -19.55 10.69
N ILE A 439 35.67 -18.64 11.00
CA ILE A 439 34.65 -18.19 10.05
C ILE A 439 35.29 -17.48 8.85
N ALA A 440 36.24 -16.58 9.10
CA ALA A 440 36.93 -15.87 8.04
C ALA A 440 37.78 -16.81 7.16
N ALA A 441 38.47 -17.79 7.75
CA ALA A 441 39.19 -18.82 7.02
C ALA A 441 38.23 -19.62 6.14
N ARG A 442 37.09 -20.05 6.70
CA ARG A 442 36.09 -20.84 5.97
C ARG A 442 35.50 -20.06 4.78
N LEU A 443 35.15 -18.79 4.97
CA LEU A 443 34.68 -17.92 3.88
C LEU A 443 35.72 -17.78 2.75
N ARG A 444 37.02 -17.69 3.07
CA ARG A 444 38.09 -17.64 2.05
C ARG A 444 38.21 -18.94 1.27
N GLU A 445 37.98 -20.10 1.89
CA GLU A 445 37.95 -21.39 1.19
C GLU A 445 36.81 -21.46 0.16
N TYR A 446 35.68 -20.81 0.43
CA TYR A 446 34.59 -20.61 -0.54
C TYR A 446 34.88 -19.53 -1.60
N GLY A 447 36.08 -18.93 -1.57
CA GLY A 447 36.52 -17.92 -2.53
C GLY A 447 35.92 -16.53 -2.31
N PHE A 448 35.45 -16.21 -1.10
CA PHE A 448 35.06 -14.84 -0.75
C PHE A 448 36.29 -14.00 -0.40
N ASP A 449 36.29 -12.74 -0.83
CA ASP A 449 37.19 -11.71 -0.28
C ASP A 449 36.64 -11.30 1.10
N VAL A 450 37.41 -11.54 2.16
CA VAL A 450 37.02 -11.24 3.54
C VAL A 450 37.91 -10.13 4.08
N SER A 451 37.29 -9.10 4.65
CA SER A 451 38.00 -8.01 5.30
C SER A 451 39.02 -8.50 6.35
N PRO A 452 40.14 -7.78 6.57
CA PRO A 452 41.12 -8.14 7.60
C PRO A 452 40.47 -8.20 8.99
N ILE A 453 40.87 -9.16 9.84
CA ILE A 453 40.15 -9.49 11.10
C ILE A 453 40.96 -9.22 12.38
N GLU A 454 42.08 -8.49 12.29
CA GLU A 454 43.09 -8.38 13.36
C GLU A 454 42.58 -7.73 14.65
N ASN A 455 41.45 -7.00 14.57
CA ASN A 455 40.81 -6.31 15.69
C ASN A 455 39.45 -6.91 16.08
N LEU A 456 39.09 -8.08 15.55
CA LEU A 456 37.88 -8.77 15.95
C LEU A 456 38.10 -9.53 17.26
N PRO A 457 37.07 -9.68 18.11
CA PRO A 457 37.16 -10.55 19.26
C PRO A 457 37.45 -11.99 18.79
N ALA A 458 38.18 -12.76 19.60
CA ALA A 458 38.44 -14.17 19.28
C ALA A 458 37.14 -14.94 19.06
N ARG A 459 36.12 -14.68 19.91
CA ARG A 459 34.74 -15.15 19.79
C ARG A 459 33.80 -14.03 20.20
N ALA A 460 32.81 -13.74 19.38
CA ALA A 460 31.78 -12.74 19.68
C ALA A 460 30.73 -13.31 20.66
N GLY A 461 30.23 -12.46 21.57
CA GLY A 461 29.21 -12.79 22.55
C GLY A 461 27.91 -12.00 22.35
N GLU A 462 27.07 -11.99 23.39
CA GLU A 462 25.77 -11.31 23.38
C GLU A 462 25.88 -9.79 23.21
N SER A 463 26.93 -9.17 23.77
CA SER A 463 27.18 -7.73 23.61
C SER A 463 27.44 -7.34 22.15
N GLU A 464 28.17 -8.16 21.40
CA GLU A 464 28.42 -7.92 19.98
C GLU A 464 27.19 -8.19 19.13
N LEU A 465 26.36 -9.16 19.53
CA LEU A 465 25.10 -9.43 18.86
C LEU A 465 24.13 -8.25 18.98
N ALA A 466 24.02 -7.67 20.17
CA ALA A 466 23.17 -6.51 20.43
C ALA A 466 23.62 -5.26 19.68
N LEU A 467 24.93 -5.09 19.44
CA LEU A 467 25.45 -4.03 18.58
C LEU A 467 24.89 -4.12 17.16
N LEU A 468 24.71 -5.33 16.62
CA LEU A 468 24.35 -5.56 15.22
C LEU A 468 22.84 -5.71 14.97
N ARG A 469 22.02 -5.73 16.03
CA ARG A 469 20.56 -5.79 15.95
C ARG A 469 19.95 -4.41 16.14
N ARG A 470 18.82 -4.15 15.48
CA ARG A 470 18.07 -2.89 15.58
C ARG A 470 17.37 -2.76 16.93
N GLU A 471 16.81 -3.86 17.43
CA GLU A 471 16.21 -3.95 18.76
C GLU A 471 17.21 -4.55 19.77
N LEU A 472 17.41 -3.87 20.89
CA LEU A 472 18.38 -4.29 21.93
C LEU A 472 17.92 -5.49 22.76
N ASN A 473 16.65 -5.89 22.65
CA ASN A 473 16.10 -7.07 23.34
C ASN A 473 16.57 -8.41 22.76
N GLY A 474 17.36 -8.40 21.67
CA GLY A 474 17.88 -9.60 21.03
C GLY A 474 16.88 -10.33 20.12
N GLU A 475 15.64 -9.87 20.01
CA GLU A 475 14.61 -10.43 19.12
C GLU A 475 14.46 -9.64 17.82
N GLY A 476 15.32 -8.64 17.64
CA GLY A 476 15.27 -7.68 16.56
C GLY A 476 15.83 -8.09 15.20
N SER A 477 15.42 -7.34 14.17
CA SER A 477 16.03 -7.37 12.83
C SER A 477 17.48 -6.87 12.88
N TRP A 478 18.28 -7.25 11.88
CA TRP A 478 19.65 -6.75 11.75
C TRP A 478 19.68 -5.29 11.32
N ILE A 479 20.68 -4.55 11.78
CA ILE A 479 20.92 -3.18 11.29
C ILE A 479 21.27 -3.25 9.80
N ASP A 480 20.75 -2.30 9.03
CA ASP A 480 21.14 -2.14 7.64
C ASP A 480 22.59 -1.65 7.57
N THR A 481 23.49 -2.56 7.16
CA THR A 481 24.93 -2.31 7.17
C THR A 481 25.43 -1.47 6.00
N ASP A 482 24.55 -1.19 5.02
CA ASP A 482 24.86 -0.30 3.91
C ASP A 482 24.49 1.16 4.21
N LYS A 483 23.79 1.40 5.33
CA LYS A 483 23.46 2.74 5.83
C LYS A 483 24.29 3.11 7.06
N PRO A 484 24.46 4.42 7.34
CA PRO A 484 24.98 4.88 8.62
C PRO A 484 24.15 4.33 9.79
N VAL A 485 24.84 3.94 10.86
CA VAL A 485 24.21 3.52 12.11
C VAL A 485 23.40 4.70 12.68
N PRO A 486 22.09 4.54 12.93
CA PRO A 486 21.30 5.63 13.49
C PRO A 486 21.84 6.10 14.84
N ALA A 487 21.91 7.42 15.06
CA ALA A 487 22.38 7.98 16.32
C ALA A 487 21.54 7.51 17.52
N GLY A 488 20.22 7.33 17.33
CA GLY A 488 19.32 6.77 18.34
C GLY A 488 19.75 5.39 18.83
N HIS A 489 20.26 4.54 17.92
CA HIS A 489 20.77 3.22 18.26
C HIS A 489 22.00 3.29 19.18
N LEU A 490 22.94 4.20 18.88
CA LEU A 490 24.14 4.41 19.70
C LEU A 490 23.81 4.95 21.10
N VAL A 491 22.84 5.87 21.19
CA VAL A 491 22.34 6.38 22.48
C VAL A 491 21.61 5.28 23.25
N ALA A 492 20.84 4.42 22.58
CA ALA A 492 20.13 3.31 23.21
C ALA A 492 21.13 2.29 23.78
N LEU A 493 22.18 1.96 23.03
CA LEU A 493 23.28 1.11 23.50
C LEU A 493 24.00 1.71 24.72
N SER A 494 24.23 3.03 24.71
CA SER A 494 24.81 3.76 25.84
C SER A 494 23.94 3.61 27.09
N HIS A 495 22.62 3.79 26.97
CA HIS A 495 21.69 3.64 28.09
C HIS A 495 21.58 2.19 28.59
N HIS A 496 21.52 1.22 27.68
CA HIS A 496 21.32 -0.20 28.03
C HIS A 496 22.55 -0.84 28.67
N TYR A 497 23.75 -0.57 28.14
CA TYR A 497 24.99 -1.21 28.60
C TYR A 497 25.88 -0.32 29.46
N GLY A 498 25.50 0.94 29.68
CA GLY A 498 26.29 1.91 30.44
C GLY A 498 27.58 2.35 29.73
N TRP A 499 27.69 2.12 28.42
CA TRP A 499 28.80 2.62 27.61
C TRP A 499 28.64 4.11 27.34
N THR A 500 29.72 4.78 26.98
CA THR A 500 29.62 6.08 26.32
C THR A 500 29.15 5.90 24.87
N VAL A 501 28.50 6.92 24.31
CA VAL A 501 28.11 6.92 22.89
C VAL A 501 29.33 6.72 21.97
N ARG A 502 30.48 7.30 22.35
CA ARG A 502 31.76 7.12 21.64
C ARG A 502 32.27 5.69 21.69
N GLU A 503 32.20 5.01 22.83
CA GLU A 503 32.58 3.59 22.93
C GLU A 503 31.68 2.69 22.08
N ALA A 504 30.37 2.96 22.04
CA ALA A 504 29.44 2.23 21.17
C ALA A 504 29.79 2.47 19.68
N ALA A 505 30.03 3.73 19.31
CA ALA A 505 30.45 4.13 17.97
C ALA A 505 31.77 3.46 17.54
N ASP A 506 32.81 3.52 18.37
CA ASP A 506 34.12 2.94 18.08
C ASP A 506 34.03 1.42 17.86
N ARG A 507 33.18 0.73 18.63
CA ARG A 507 32.94 -0.71 18.45
C ARG A 507 32.25 -1.02 17.13
N MET A 508 31.23 -0.25 16.76
CA MET A 508 30.53 -0.44 15.50
C MET A 508 31.40 -0.07 14.29
N ALA A 509 32.22 0.99 14.41
CA ALA A 509 33.22 1.36 13.40
C ALA A 509 34.25 0.24 13.18
N ASN A 510 34.67 -0.44 14.26
CA ASN A 510 35.58 -1.58 14.15
C ASN A 510 34.99 -2.74 13.32
N TYR A 511 33.66 -2.83 13.20
CA TYR A 511 32.93 -3.80 12.39
C TYR A 511 32.63 -3.32 10.96
N GLU A 512 33.28 -2.24 10.52
CA GLU A 512 33.09 -1.62 9.19
C GLU A 512 31.66 -1.12 8.97
N LEU A 513 30.97 -0.73 10.05
CA LEU A 513 29.73 0.01 9.97
C LEU A 513 30.03 1.51 9.88
N THR A 514 29.25 2.22 9.06
CA THR A 514 29.37 3.66 8.91
C THR A 514 28.78 4.35 10.14
N ILE A 515 29.56 5.17 10.83
CA ILE A 515 29.13 5.88 12.04
C ILE A 515 28.85 7.35 11.69
N PRO A 516 27.81 7.97 12.28
CA PRO A 516 27.60 9.41 12.17
C PRO A 516 28.85 10.20 12.57
N ALA A 517 29.22 11.20 11.78
CA ALA A 517 30.42 12.00 12.03
C ALA A 517 30.30 12.84 13.31
N GLU A 518 29.08 13.25 13.66
CA GLU A 518 28.76 14.10 14.79
C GLU A 518 27.97 13.31 15.83
N LEU A 519 28.53 13.18 17.02
CA LEU A 519 27.90 12.55 18.17
C LEU A 519 28.28 13.33 19.42
N PRO A 520 27.31 13.72 20.27
CA PRO A 520 27.61 14.39 21.52
C PRO A 520 28.29 13.41 22.49
N ASP A 521 29.29 13.90 23.24
CA ASP A 521 30.00 13.06 24.22
C ASP A 521 29.09 12.60 25.37
N ARG A 522 27.99 13.34 25.64
CA ARG A 522 26.99 13.00 26.66
C ARG A 522 25.57 13.22 26.11
N PRO A 523 24.76 12.15 25.94
CA PRO A 523 23.36 12.31 25.61
C PRO A 523 22.59 12.95 26.78
N GLU A 524 21.58 13.76 26.47
CA GLU A 524 20.66 14.36 27.43
C GLU A 524 19.50 13.42 27.72
N VAL A 525 18.87 13.60 28.89
CA VAL A 525 17.60 12.94 29.21
C VAL A 525 16.54 13.43 28.20
N GLY A 526 15.99 12.49 27.43
CA GLY A 526 14.99 12.78 26.39
C GLY A 526 15.52 12.72 24.96
N ASP A 527 16.83 12.58 24.73
CA ASP A 527 17.36 12.45 23.37
C ASP A 527 16.86 11.20 22.65
N LEU A 528 16.65 10.08 23.36
CA LEU A 528 16.06 8.88 22.77
C LEU A 528 14.66 9.14 22.23
N MET A 529 13.85 9.91 22.95
CA MET A 529 12.52 10.29 22.50
C MET A 529 12.62 11.17 21.25
N LEU A 530 13.59 12.10 21.20
CA LEU A 530 13.86 12.95 20.04
C LEU A 530 14.35 12.17 18.81
N LEU A 531 15.10 11.08 19.02
CA LEU A 531 15.72 10.27 17.96
C LEU A 531 14.84 9.11 17.45
N SER A 532 13.73 8.81 18.12
CA SER A 532 12.70 7.87 17.66
C SER A 532 11.70 8.59 16.74
N GLU A 533 11.32 7.97 15.62
CA GLU A 533 10.27 8.50 14.73
C GLU A 533 8.91 8.65 15.44
N GLY A 534 8.62 7.74 16.39
CA GLY A 534 7.35 7.65 17.11
C GLY A 534 7.31 8.41 18.44
N PHE A 535 8.43 8.99 18.88
CA PHE A 535 8.59 9.57 20.22
C PHE A 535 8.29 8.57 21.37
N ASP A 536 8.67 7.30 21.19
CA ASP A 536 8.45 6.21 22.15
C ASP A 536 9.75 5.65 22.74
N GLU A 537 10.90 6.27 22.43
CA GLU A 537 12.24 5.80 22.84
C GLU A 537 12.60 4.41 22.29
N GLU A 538 11.88 3.94 21.26
CA GLU A 538 12.08 2.67 20.58
C GLU A 538 12.33 2.89 19.07
N PRO A 539 12.94 1.93 18.35
CA PRO A 539 13.02 2.00 16.90
C PRO A 539 11.62 1.98 16.26
N PRO A 540 11.44 2.57 15.06
CA PRO A 540 12.48 3.03 14.14
C PRO A 540 13.15 4.36 14.57
N TRP A 541 14.47 4.39 14.41
CA TRP A 541 15.30 5.55 14.71
C TRP A 541 15.44 6.45 13.48
N LEU A 542 15.49 7.77 13.70
CA LEU A 542 15.81 8.74 12.66
C LEU A 542 17.19 8.44 12.04
N THR A 543 17.29 8.59 10.72
CA THR A 543 18.55 8.47 9.97
C THR A 543 19.00 9.83 9.46
N THR A 544 20.31 10.06 9.35
CA THR A 544 20.86 11.33 8.84
C THR A 544 20.72 11.47 7.32
N GLU A 545 20.36 10.40 6.63
CA GLU A 545 20.09 10.39 5.18
C GLU A 545 18.71 10.99 4.88
N ASP A 546 17.76 10.85 5.82
CA ASP A 546 16.39 11.31 5.67
C ASP A 546 16.23 12.75 6.22
N PRO A 547 15.64 13.68 5.45
CA PRO A 547 15.37 15.03 5.94
C PRO A 547 14.45 15.03 7.17
N ILE A 548 14.83 15.76 8.21
CA ILE A 548 13.97 15.91 9.40
C ILE A 548 12.71 16.69 9.05
N ALA A 549 11.56 16.09 9.33
CA ALA A 549 10.27 16.72 9.13
C ALA A 549 10.05 17.90 10.11
N PRO A 550 9.52 19.06 9.65
CA PRO A 550 9.15 20.17 10.54
C PRO A 550 8.15 19.77 11.64
N GLY A 551 7.25 18.83 11.34
CA GLY A 551 6.28 18.30 12.32
C GLY A 551 6.96 17.60 13.50
N HIS A 552 8.04 16.86 13.23
CA HIS A 552 8.85 16.21 14.27
C HIS A 552 9.44 17.23 15.24
N ILE A 553 10.03 18.30 14.71
CA ILE A 553 10.64 19.35 15.55
C ILE A 553 9.59 20.06 16.41
N LEU A 554 8.42 20.35 15.85
CA LEU A 554 7.35 21.03 16.57
C LEU A 554 6.70 20.15 17.64
N ASP A 555 6.48 18.85 17.37
CA ASP A 555 5.96 17.92 18.38
C ASP A 555 6.98 17.71 19.51
N ALA A 556 8.26 17.52 19.16
CA ALA A 556 9.35 17.44 20.14
C ALA A 556 9.43 18.71 21.01
N ALA A 557 9.40 19.89 20.40
CA ALA A 557 9.42 21.17 21.10
C ALA A 557 8.26 21.27 22.11
N GLN A 558 7.05 20.91 21.67
CA GLN A 558 5.86 20.90 22.52
C GLN A 558 5.97 19.90 23.68
N ARG A 559 6.45 18.68 23.45
CA ARG A 559 6.57 17.63 24.47
C ARG A 559 7.65 17.92 25.50
N HIS A 560 8.78 18.48 25.07
CA HIS A 560 9.90 18.81 25.94
C HIS A 560 9.79 20.19 26.60
N GLY A 561 8.80 21.01 26.21
CA GLY A 561 8.70 22.40 26.66
C GLY A 561 9.90 23.24 26.22
N ARG A 562 10.49 22.93 25.06
CA ARG A 562 11.63 23.63 24.44
C ARG A 562 11.15 24.41 23.21
N THR A 563 12.00 25.31 22.72
CA THR A 563 11.78 26.00 21.45
C THR A 563 12.16 25.11 20.27
N ALA A 564 11.62 25.41 19.07
CA ALA A 564 11.99 24.69 17.86
C ALA A 564 13.51 24.80 17.55
N GLU A 565 14.13 25.96 17.83
CA GLU A 565 15.58 26.14 17.66
C GLU A 565 16.38 25.22 18.58
N GLU A 566 16.02 25.13 19.85
CA GLU A 566 16.73 24.24 20.80
C GLU A 566 16.64 22.77 20.39
N ILE A 567 15.49 22.35 19.84
CA ILE A 567 15.34 21.00 19.29
C ILE A 567 16.20 20.82 18.03
N ALA A 568 16.20 21.80 17.13
CA ALA A 568 17.01 21.76 15.91
C ALA A 568 18.51 21.74 16.24
N ASP A 569 18.99 22.56 17.18
CA ASP A 569 20.37 22.54 17.67
C ASP A 569 20.74 21.19 18.26
N ARG A 570 19.81 20.57 19.01
CA ARG A 570 20.04 19.22 19.56
C ARG A 570 20.16 18.18 18.45
N LEU A 571 19.31 18.24 17.41
CA LEU A 571 19.41 17.36 16.25
C LEU A 571 20.70 17.60 15.45
N ARG A 572 21.13 18.86 15.27
CA ARG A 572 22.42 19.19 14.63
C ARG A 572 23.59 18.55 15.38
N ALA A 573 23.57 18.51 16.71
CA ALA A 573 24.62 17.86 17.49
C ALA A 573 24.77 16.34 17.22
N TYR A 574 23.76 15.70 16.62
CA TYR A 574 23.77 14.32 16.15
C TYR A 574 24.01 14.18 14.63
N GLY A 575 24.37 15.27 13.95
CA GLY A 575 24.69 15.28 12.51
C GLY A 575 23.46 15.31 11.59
N PHE A 576 22.27 15.61 12.11
CA PHE A 576 21.10 15.84 11.27
C PHE A 576 21.13 17.25 10.67
N ASP A 577 20.49 17.43 9.51
CA ASP A 577 20.27 18.74 8.88
C ASP A 577 18.80 19.18 9.02
N PRO A 578 18.39 19.71 10.20
CA PRO A 578 17.03 20.12 10.40
C PRO A 578 16.68 21.38 9.59
N PRO A 579 15.41 21.53 9.19
CA PRO A 579 14.90 22.73 8.54
C PRO A 579 15.20 24.00 9.34
N PRO A 580 15.48 25.16 8.68
CA PRO A 580 15.48 26.44 9.37
C PRO A 580 14.16 26.66 10.11
N THR A 581 14.30 26.93 11.41
CA THR A 581 13.24 27.09 12.42
C THR A 581 12.70 28.52 12.49
N SER A 582 13.39 29.50 11.90
CA SER A 582 13.02 30.92 11.94
C SER A 582 11.64 31.22 11.33
N THR A 583 11.09 30.30 10.54
CA THR A 583 9.75 30.38 9.94
C THR A 583 8.74 29.44 10.59
N LEU A 584 9.18 28.61 11.55
CA LEU A 584 8.31 27.76 12.35
C LEU A 584 7.72 28.57 13.52
N PRO A 585 6.47 28.29 13.93
CA PRO A 585 5.89 28.96 15.07
C PRO A 585 6.59 28.54 16.38
N ASP A 586 6.96 29.51 17.21
CA ASP A 586 7.51 29.26 18.56
C ASP A 586 6.56 28.45 19.45
N ARG A 587 5.24 28.58 19.20
CA ARG A 587 4.17 27.85 19.88
C ARG A 587 3.24 27.26 18.84
N PRO A 588 3.48 26.03 18.38
CA PRO A 588 2.61 25.38 17.40
C PRO A 588 1.22 25.19 18.00
N THR A 589 0.19 25.41 17.19
CA THR A 589 -1.18 25.02 17.53
C THR A 589 -1.43 23.57 17.15
N LEU A 590 -2.50 22.96 17.69
CA LEU A 590 -2.95 21.64 17.22
C LEU A 590 -3.30 21.62 15.72
N ILE A 591 -3.66 22.77 15.14
CA ILE A 591 -3.92 22.87 13.69
C ILE A 591 -2.60 22.75 12.92
N ASP A 592 -1.53 23.36 13.41
CA ASP A 592 -0.22 23.31 12.76
C ASP A 592 0.37 21.90 12.79
N LEU A 593 0.28 21.21 13.94
CA LEU A 593 0.70 19.80 14.04
C LEU A 593 -0.14 18.90 13.12
N LYS A 594 -1.47 19.07 13.11
CA LYS A 594 -2.35 18.33 12.19
C LYS A 594 -1.96 18.59 10.73
N LEU A 595 -1.73 19.83 10.36
CA LEU A 595 -1.36 20.19 9.00
C LEU A 595 0.00 19.59 8.58
N LEU A 596 0.91 19.33 9.52
CA LEU A 596 2.21 18.71 9.24
C LEU A 596 2.20 17.18 9.32
N SER A 597 1.11 16.56 9.79
CA SER A 597 0.93 15.11 9.78
C SER A 597 0.32 14.64 8.46
N ARG A 598 0.80 13.52 7.92
CA ARG A 598 0.30 12.92 6.68
C ARG A 598 -1.20 12.62 6.73
N TYR A 599 -1.68 12.15 7.88
CA TYR A 599 -3.09 11.78 8.12
C TYR A 599 -3.94 12.90 8.70
N LEU A 600 -3.39 14.11 8.85
CA LEU A 600 -4.09 15.27 9.42
C LEU A 600 -4.64 15.03 10.84
N ASP A 601 -3.93 14.25 11.65
CA ASP A 601 -4.30 13.88 13.02
C ASP A 601 -3.40 14.52 14.09
N GLY A 602 -2.25 15.06 13.69
CA GLY A 602 -1.29 15.72 14.57
C GLY A 602 -0.25 14.76 15.15
N THR A 603 -0.09 13.59 14.54
CA THR A 603 0.87 12.57 14.95
C THR A 603 1.71 12.08 13.77
N HIS A 604 2.83 11.41 14.05
CA HIS A 604 3.64 10.73 13.03
C HIS A 604 2.75 9.73 12.23
N PRO A 605 2.95 9.57 10.90
CA PRO A 605 4.02 10.11 10.06
C PRO A 605 3.84 11.57 9.67
N TRP A 606 4.95 12.31 9.68
CA TRP A 606 5.04 13.72 9.33
C TRP A 606 5.30 13.92 7.83
N LEU A 607 4.85 15.05 7.28
CA LEU A 607 5.25 15.49 5.95
C LEU A 607 6.73 15.86 5.91
N THR A 608 7.43 15.43 4.87
CA THR A 608 8.86 15.70 4.67
C THR A 608 9.07 16.64 3.49
N ARG A 609 10.27 17.22 3.39
CA ARG A 609 10.66 18.06 2.23
C ARG A 609 11.05 17.24 1.00
N ALA A 610 11.26 15.94 1.17
CA ALA A 610 11.67 15.06 0.08
C ALA A 610 10.52 14.77 -0.89
N GLU A 611 9.28 14.94 -0.44
CA GLU A 611 8.09 14.68 -1.23
C GLU A 611 7.30 15.99 -1.43
N PRO A 612 6.93 16.34 -2.68
CA PRO A 612 6.09 17.50 -2.94
C PRO A 612 4.69 17.29 -2.34
N VAL A 613 4.13 18.34 -1.76
CA VAL A 613 2.76 18.34 -1.27
C VAL A 613 1.80 18.25 -2.45
N THR A 614 0.94 17.24 -2.41
CA THR A 614 -0.03 16.95 -3.49
C THR A 614 -1.26 17.86 -3.39
N LEU A 615 -1.93 18.11 -4.52
CA LEU A 615 -3.23 18.81 -4.56
C LEU A 615 -4.26 18.09 -3.69
N THR A 616 -4.22 16.76 -3.67
CA THR A 616 -5.05 15.90 -2.82
C THR A 616 -4.87 16.20 -1.34
N PHE A 617 -3.62 16.35 -0.88
CA PHE A 617 -3.35 16.76 0.50
C PHE A 617 -3.93 18.15 0.79
N LEU A 618 -3.70 19.14 -0.09
CA LEU A 618 -4.20 20.51 0.10
C LEU A 618 -5.73 20.56 0.26
N ILE A 619 -6.46 19.83 -0.59
CA ILE A 619 -7.93 19.74 -0.56
C ILE A 619 -8.41 19.10 0.75
N ARG A 620 -7.77 18.01 1.17
CA ARG A 620 -8.10 17.32 2.42
C ARG A 620 -7.83 18.20 3.63
N ALA A 621 -6.68 18.86 3.67
CA ALA A 621 -6.29 19.77 4.75
C ALA A 621 -7.27 20.94 4.86
N ALA A 622 -7.56 21.62 3.74
CA ALA A 622 -8.53 22.72 3.69
C ALA A 622 -9.90 22.29 4.23
N ARG A 623 -10.39 21.11 3.82
CA ARG A 623 -11.69 20.59 4.27
C ARG A 623 -11.70 20.16 5.74
N LYS A 624 -10.75 19.32 6.15
CA LYS A 624 -10.70 18.73 7.51
C LYS A 624 -10.39 19.78 8.58
N LEU A 625 -9.54 20.75 8.26
CA LEU A 625 -9.14 21.82 9.18
C LEU A 625 -9.95 23.11 9.00
N ARG A 626 -10.88 23.14 8.02
CA ARG A 626 -11.73 24.30 7.67
C ARG A 626 -10.91 25.56 7.37
N LEU A 627 -9.85 25.38 6.58
CA LEU A 627 -8.96 26.44 6.12
C LEU A 627 -9.21 26.73 4.63
N ASP A 628 -8.84 27.92 4.19
CA ASP A 628 -8.74 28.23 2.76
C ASP A 628 -7.51 27.55 2.16
N ILE A 629 -7.56 27.11 0.90
CA ILE A 629 -6.43 26.44 0.24
C ILE A 629 -5.17 27.31 0.23
N LEU A 630 -5.28 28.63 0.04
CA LEU A 630 -4.12 29.53 0.08
C LEU A 630 -3.54 29.67 1.48
N GLU A 631 -4.37 29.60 2.52
CA GLU A 631 -3.91 29.57 3.92
C GLU A 631 -3.14 28.28 4.21
N VAL A 632 -3.64 27.12 3.74
CA VAL A 632 -2.95 25.83 3.83
C VAL A 632 -1.59 25.90 3.14
N VAL A 633 -1.54 26.37 1.89
CA VAL A 633 -0.31 26.55 1.12
C VAL A 633 0.67 27.45 1.85
N THR A 634 0.21 28.59 2.37
CA THR A 634 1.03 29.56 3.11
C THR A 634 1.68 28.91 4.33
N ARG A 635 0.91 28.17 5.14
CA ARG A 635 1.42 27.50 6.34
C ARG A 635 2.45 26.41 6.02
N LEU A 636 2.17 25.58 5.02
CA LEU A 636 3.10 24.52 4.60
C LEU A 636 4.39 25.12 3.99
N THR A 637 4.27 26.22 3.24
CA THR A 637 5.42 26.98 2.71
C THR A 637 6.25 27.61 3.83
N ASN A 638 5.61 28.15 4.86
CA ASN A 638 6.29 28.67 6.05
C ASN A 638 7.00 27.55 6.83
N ALA A 639 6.43 26.35 6.84
CA ALA A 639 7.11 25.15 7.34
C ALA A 639 8.20 24.64 6.40
N ARG A 640 8.43 25.31 5.26
CA ARG A 640 9.44 24.99 4.24
C ARG A 640 9.27 23.59 3.63
N LEU A 641 8.04 23.09 3.57
CA LEU A 641 7.74 21.91 2.77
C LEU A 641 7.79 22.27 1.29
N ASP A 642 8.07 21.29 0.43
CA ASP A 642 7.97 21.49 -1.01
C ASP A 642 6.49 21.57 -1.39
N VAL A 643 5.99 22.80 -1.54
CA VAL A 643 4.61 23.07 -1.97
C VAL A 643 4.71 23.63 -3.37
N PRO A 644 4.45 22.82 -4.42
CA PRO A 644 4.47 23.32 -5.79
C PRO A 644 3.44 24.43 -5.99
N ASP A 645 3.66 25.28 -6.99
CA ASP A 645 2.74 26.38 -7.29
C ASP A 645 1.31 25.83 -7.48
N PRO A 646 0.31 26.32 -6.73
CA PRO A 646 -1.05 25.78 -6.80
C PRO A 646 -1.66 25.87 -8.20
N THR A 647 -1.29 26.88 -9.00
CA THR A 647 -1.75 27.02 -10.38
C THR A 647 -1.21 25.88 -11.24
N GLU A 648 0.09 25.59 -11.13
CA GLU A 648 0.74 24.51 -11.87
C GLU A 648 0.29 23.12 -11.40
N LEU A 649 0.04 22.91 -10.10
CA LEU A 649 -0.58 21.67 -9.59
C LEU A 649 -1.96 21.45 -10.23
N VAL A 650 -2.81 22.48 -10.20
CA VAL A 650 -4.16 22.39 -10.78
C VAL A 650 -4.09 22.17 -12.29
N ARG A 651 -3.20 22.86 -13.02
CA ARG A 651 -3.02 22.66 -14.47
C ARG A 651 -2.54 21.26 -14.82
N THR A 652 -1.53 20.77 -14.11
CA THR A 652 -0.97 19.42 -14.29
C THR A 652 -2.05 18.36 -14.03
N ALA A 653 -2.79 18.50 -12.93
CA ALA A 653 -3.92 17.63 -12.64
C ALA A 653 -5.02 17.75 -13.71
N LEU A 654 -5.41 18.97 -14.12
CA LEU A 654 -6.47 19.24 -15.08
C LEU A 654 -6.18 18.67 -16.49
N ALA A 655 -4.90 18.61 -16.87
CA ALA A 655 -4.45 18.01 -18.12
C ALA A 655 -4.70 16.49 -18.17
N ARG A 656 -4.64 15.83 -17.00
CA ARG A 656 -4.89 14.38 -16.85
C ARG A 656 -6.32 14.04 -16.44
N VAL A 657 -7.17 15.03 -16.13
CA VAL A 657 -8.57 14.79 -15.74
C VAL A 657 -9.28 13.94 -16.81
N PRO A 658 -9.91 12.82 -16.42
CA PRO A 658 -10.67 11.96 -17.32
C PRO A 658 -11.80 12.72 -18.03
N ARG A 659 -11.77 12.69 -19.37
CA ARG A 659 -12.70 13.42 -20.24
C ARG A 659 -13.48 12.47 -21.13
N VAL A 660 -14.69 12.88 -21.52
CA VAL A 660 -15.42 12.16 -22.57
C VAL A 660 -14.72 12.45 -23.89
N ALA A 661 -14.25 11.40 -24.57
CA ALA A 661 -13.67 11.54 -25.90
C ALA A 661 -14.68 12.27 -26.82
N PRO A 662 -14.24 13.31 -27.55
CA PRO A 662 -15.12 13.95 -28.52
C PRO A 662 -15.57 12.90 -29.53
N PRO A 663 -16.82 12.94 -30.00
CA PRO A 663 -17.29 11.97 -30.97
C PRO A 663 -16.42 12.03 -32.24
N LEU A 664 -15.94 10.89 -32.72
CA LEU A 664 -15.02 10.78 -33.87
C LEU A 664 -15.59 11.24 -35.23
N TRP A 665 -16.79 11.84 -35.28
CA TRP A 665 -17.54 12.10 -36.51
C TRP A 665 -17.50 13.55 -37.05
N THR A 666 -16.64 14.44 -36.54
CA THR A 666 -16.59 15.85 -36.99
C THR A 666 -15.46 16.20 -37.95
N VAL A 667 -14.65 15.23 -38.41
CA VAL A 667 -13.59 15.50 -39.40
C VAL A 667 -13.91 14.79 -40.71
N GLY A 668 -14.59 15.48 -41.63
CA GLY A 668 -14.55 15.12 -43.06
C GLY A 668 -15.87 15.00 -43.83
N GLU A 669 -16.70 16.05 -43.89
CA GLU A 669 -17.68 16.22 -44.99
C GLU A 669 -17.76 17.67 -45.54
N GLY A 670 -16.73 18.50 -45.28
CA GLY A 670 -16.77 19.94 -45.59
C GLY A 670 -15.82 20.44 -46.69
N ALA A 671 -15.20 19.55 -47.48
CA ALA A 671 -14.29 19.97 -48.56
C ALA A 671 -14.65 19.29 -49.88
N ASN A 672 -15.86 19.56 -50.37
CA ASN A 672 -16.21 19.37 -51.78
C ASN A 672 -17.11 20.54 -52.20
N GLY A 673 -16.52 21.53 -52.86
CA GLY A 673 -17.27 22.59 -53.52
C GLY A 673 -16.45 23.85 -53.78
N GLN A 674 -15.72 23.89 -54.90
CA GLN A 674 -15.82 24.92 -55.95
C GLN A 674 -14.51 25.01 -56.75
N GLU A 675 -14.45 24.32 -57.89
CA GLU A 675 -13.81 24.85 -59.09
C GLU A 675 -14.72 24.54 -60.28
N ASP A 676 -15.36 25.59 -60.78
CA ASP A 676 -15.86 25.76 -62.14
C ASP A 676 -15.31 27.13 -62.58
N VAL A 677 -14.25 27.15 -63.40
CA VAL A 677 -13.98 28.05 -64.55
C VAL A 677 -12.91 27.39 -65.43
#